data_AF-A0A670ZJ34-F1
#
_entry.id   AF-A0A670ZJ34-F1
#
_cell.length_a   1.000
_cell.length_b   1.000
_cell.length_c   1.000
_cell.angle_alpha   90.00
_cell.angle_beta   90.00
_cell.angle_gamma   90.00
#
_symmetry.space_group_name_H-M   'P 1'
#
loop_
_entity.id
_entity.type
_entity.pdbx_description
1 polymer ?
#
loop_
_entity_poly.entity_id
_entity_poly.type
_entity_poly.pdbx_seq_one_letter_code
_entity_poly.pdbx_strand_id
1 'polypeptide(L)'
;MPSKTGVLPSLIFFMFCFIKADKEFVWSLWKRLQVANPDVTQAISLVVEREKQKAELKDRKVLEILQVKDNKIQTLEQVSVLFKLKEINNLVQRKIAVDEENVALKKELCTLQNSQDIIQELKDTKECAERKEKQSRLVIKNLEEENEGLSTRYADLLNDLEKLKKQDSQWRIEKSDIDAKVKTLESALREARGQVEVLHNRCDDLASQLGLKQTELTQKDLDVARAKKELQELQNLYKQNTEHAAQQAELIQQLQALNTDTQKVLRTQEDAHTAETISYQKLYNELTICFEKLKASEVQLRQNQVSLQDKLFEKEQRIGQLEKQLHEAFCSESSLPYQTYPELRKEEFQQHSLTELKYLVMSQKTEIELLQKKLKRTNRSLANHSLCSRDFLDCISTRAGKKYKKPPVKRSRSLSPKSFLKESEELRKLKIAEGKISNLEKTLRLKIQENDELRQAHEKRKKRLQTLQINYRAVKNQLKELEEGYGKPGNNKNGKERSDPQHLRQENSDAVWNELAYFKKEHKKLLIEKLNLEEELDQMKVQASRDKSTIQELNMCLQQEREEVLHKLGEEDEVNHSTPKKNVKEISAQTLQKISQLERRIMVFEKESKKLKEMNKGYVKDKSELQLLLKKHTGAAEDREKELKILVEKMTEAKKDKSKLQLIIDGLEKQVTSLKRQVTEGNLLKNENVDLQIQVKQLQSLLDKAKAVNSKATVKAACGQCRCKNTGANVKLKAGKKKSLVEHQSLCNQSIKDMSGTLENFSKDGWEDMSESRYINRERIRSIMIQKPGSSVSLWGRITSLQQQLAVVQKSKRTAVSSLKKSREANKKLTSQLHLTKQISRMERDISMKRHLIEDWRLRMKTYQEKEKSFNETLQCLEEKAKALTEDCSNKKISIDSLKQRLNVATKEKTQYEQMYQRTKEDLEKKELNLSNLEAKMAETEYTMTELETTASQQLHSLARQSEQALEMIQKKLVMSNEKVEEFVTFVKSLATELQHNVKEMRTRIRCTKKMQKDKKCGGNISRECVHRAQSLAASILNISKTDLDEILDVVNDEVSYETEQMKMEYESDKEWLGYLQKLLEGQFPFASYLMDAVLEKLNEQKKLAEEYSSLMKQAA
;
A
#
# COMPACT_ATOMS: atom_id res chain seq x y z
N MET A 1 -84.17 47.91 142.59
CA MET A 1 -84.23 48.98 143.61
C MET A 1 -85.67 49.13 144.12
N PRO A 2 -85.92 49.71 145.32
CA PRO A 2 -87.03 49.26 146.17
C PRO A 2 -88.09 50.31 146.54
N SER A 3 -89.25 49.83 147.00
CA SER A 3 -90.14 50.55 147.94
C SER A 3 -90.87 49.55 148.85
N LYS A 4 -90.52 49.53 150.15
CA LYS A 4 -91.16 48.68 151.18
C LYS A 4 -92.18 49.49 151.98
N THR A 5 -93.47 49.40 151.68
CA THR A 5 -94.55 49.93 152.53
C THR A 5 -95.85 49.16 152.28
N GLY A 6 -96.58 48.74 153.33
CA GLY A 6 -97.94 48.20 153.17
C GLY A 6 -98.47 47.29 154.29
N VAL A 7 -97.64 46.42 154.89
CA VAL A 7 -98.13 45.33 155.77
C VAL A 7 -98.36 45.76 157.23
N LEU A 8 -97.73 46.85 157.68
CA LEU A 8 -97.75 47.30 159.08
C LEU A 8 -99.09 47.89 159.60
N PRO A 9 -99.88 48.66 158.83
CA PRO A 9 -101.13 49.25 159.36
C PRO A 9 -102.19 48.21 159.77
N SER A 10 -102.32 47.12 159.00
CA SER A 10 -103.38 46.11 159.22
C SER A 10 -103.20 45.31 160.51
N LEU A 11 -101.95 45.03 160.91
CA LEU A 11 -101.64 44.29 162.14
C LEU A 11 -102.08 45.04 163.40
N ILE A 12 -101.88 46.36 163.43
CA ILE A 12 -102.23 47.21 164.57
C ILE A 12 -103.75 47.31 164.74
N PHE A 13 -104.48 47.50 163.64
CA PHE A 13 -105.96 47.58 163.67
C PHE A 13 -106.58 46.25 164.13
N PHE A 14 -106.06 45.11 163.67
CA PHE A 14 -106.58 43.79 164.03
C PHE A 14 -106.36 43.45 165.51
N MET A 15 -105.21 43.85 166.09
CA MET A 15 -104.93 43.64 167.50
C MET A 15 -105.92 44.39 168.41
N PHE A 16 -106.36 45.58 167.99
CA PHE A 16 -107.37 46.37 168.71
C PHE A 16 -108.76 45.70 168.68
N CYS A 17 -109.16 45.15 167.53
CA CYS A 17 -110.39 44.37 167.40
C CYS A 17 -110.36 43.06 168.24
N PHE A 18 -109.21 42.38 168.28
CA PHE A 18 -109.01 41.19 169.12
C PHE A 18 -109.22 41.50 170.60
N ILE A 19 -108.51 42.50 171.13
CA ILE A 19 -108.61 42.90 172.55
C ILE A 19 -110.06 43.26 172.91
N LYS A 20 -110.80 43.93 172.02
CA LYS A 20 -112.21 44.27 172.26
C LYS A 20 -113.12 43.04 172.26
N ALA A 21 -112.99 42.15 171.28
CA ALA A 21 -113.81 40.93 171.20
C ALA A 21 -113.54 39.97 172.36
N ASP A 22 -112.27 39.85 172.77
CA ASP A 22 -111.87 38.99 173.88
C ASP A 22 -112.31 39.57 175.24
N LYS A 23 -112.34 40.90 175.39
CA LYS A 23 -112.91 41.55 176.59
C LYS A 23 -114.39 41.22 176.78
N GLU A 24 -115.21 41.36 175.73
CA GLU A 24 -116.64 41.00 175.80
C GLU A 24 -116.84 39.50 176.06
N PHE A 25 -116.00 38.65 175.44
CA PHE A 25 -116.02 37.21 175.64
C PHE A 25 -115.71 36.83 177.10
N VAL A 26 -114.65 37.39 177.70
CA VAL A 26 -114.30 37.15 179.12
C VAL A 26 -115.40 37.66 180.07
N TRP A 27 -116.03 38.80 179.76
CA TRP A 27 -117.14 39.32 180.58
C TRP A 27 -118.37 38.41 180.52
N SER A 28 -118.71 37.90 179.33
CA SER A 28 -119.76 36.90 179.13
C SER A 28 -119.50 35.61 179.94
N LEU A 29 -118.25 35.13 179.92
CA LEU A 29 -117.82 33.95 180.67
C LEU A 29 -117.94 34.15 182.19
N TRP A 30 -117.41 35.27 182.70
CA TRP A 30 -117.46 35.63 184.11
C TRP A 30 -118.90 35.71 184.64
N LYS A 31 -119.82 36.28 183.85
CA LYS A 31 -121.23 36.41 184.25
C LYS A 31 -122.00 35.08 184.25
N ARG A 32 -121.56 34.07 183.47
CA ARG A 32 -122.10 32.69 183.56
C ARG A 32 -121.56 31.92 184.77
N LEU A 33 -120.30 32.14 185.14
CA LEU A 33 -119.66 31.51 186.30
C LEU A 33 -120.21 31.99 187.66
N GLN A 34 -121.08 33.01 187.67
CA GLN A 34 -121.60 33.65 188.88
C GLN A 34 -122.94 33.07 189.40
N VAL A 35 -123.49 32.05 188.72
CA VAL A 35 -124.74 31.38 189.12
C VAL A 35 -124.43 30.30 190.16
N ALA A 36 -125.34 30.11 191.13
CA ALA A 36 -125.10 29.31 192.35
C ALA A 36 -124.69 27.84 192.16
N ASN A 37 -124.89 27.26 190.97
CA ASN A 37 -124.26 26.01 190.51
C ASN A 37 -123.71 26.23 189.09
N PRO A 38 -122.43 26.60 188.92
CA PRO A 38 -121.88 26.92 187.60
C PRO A 38 -121.31 25.66 186.91
N ASP A 39 -121.83 25.33 185.71
CA ASP A 39 -121.22 24.30 184.86
C ASP A 39 -119.92 24.82 184.21
N VAL A 40 -118.80 24.50 184.86
CA VAL A 40 -117.45 24.85 184.41
C VAL A 40 -117.12 24.21 183.05
N THR A 41 -117.74 23.08 182.71
CA THR A 41 -117.50 22.34 181.45
C THR A 41 -117.87 23.18 180.23
N GLN A 42 -119.04 23.84 180.29
CA GLN A 42 -119.49 24.72 179.21
C GLN A 42 -118.62 25.98 179.10
N ALA A 43 -118.13 26.52 180.23
CA ALA A 43 -117.22 27.67 180.21
C ALA A 43 -115.88 27.34 179.54
N ILE A 44 -115.26 26.20 179.89
CA ILE A 44 -114.00 25.75 179.26
C ILE A 44 -114.20 25.52 177.75
N SER A 45 -115.31 24.87 177.36
CA SER A 45 -115.62 24.59 175.96
C SER A 45 -115.70 25.86 175.10
N LEU A 46 -116.28 26.94 175.63
CA LEU A 46 -116.34 28.24 174.96
C LEU A 46 -114.95 28.88 174.79
N VAL A 47 -114.06 28.73 175.79
CA VAL A 47 -112.68 29.28 175.73
C VAL A 47 -111.87 28.56 174.64
N VAL A 48 -111.98 27.22 174.57
CA VAL A 48 -111.30 26.40 173.55
C VAL A 48 -111.76 26.77 172.14
N GLU A 49 -113.07 26.86 171.91
CA GLU A 49 -113.60 27.25 170.60
C GLU A 49 -113.20 28.70 170.22
N ARG A 50 -113.06 29.59 171.21
CA ARG A 50 -112.62 30.97 170.97
C ARG A 50 -111.13 31.07 170.60
N GLU A 51 -110.24 30.32 171.24
CA GLU A 51 -108.82 30.26 170.83
C GLU A 51 -108.62 29.55 169.48
N LYS A 52 -109.40 28.50 169.20
CA LYS A 52 -109.40 27.81 167.89
C LYS A 52 -109.67 28.78 166.73
N GLN A 53 -110.70 29.63 166.85
CA GLN A 53 -110.98 30.68 165.85
C GLN A 53 -109.79 31.65 165.63
N LYS A 54 -108.98 31.90 166.66
CA LYS A 54 -107.78 32.76 166.53
C LYS A 54 -106.62 32.04 165.82
N ALA A 55 -106.51 30.73 165.94
CA ALA A 55 -105.54 29.93 165.19
C ALA A 55 -105.90 29.91 163.70
N GLU A 56 -107.13 29.51 163.38
CA GLU A 56 -107.63 29.41 161.99
C GLU A 56 -107.50 30.73 161.22
N LEU A 57 -107.73 31.88 161.87
CA LEU A 57 -107.54 33.21 161.27
C LEU A 57 -106.07 33.57 160.99
N LYS A 58 -105.11 33.09 161.81
CA LYS A 58 -103.68 33.27 161.55
C LYS A 58 -103.26 32.43 160.36
N ASP A 59 -103.63 31.16 160.34
CA ASP A 59 -103.25 30.21 159.29
C ASP A 59 -103.81 30.64 157.93
N ARG A 60 -105.06 31.11 157.89
CA ARG A 60 -105.68 31.67 156.68
C ARG A 60 -104.91 32.88 156.12
N LYS A 61 -104.33 33.72 156.99
CA LYS A 61 -103.52 34.87 156.57
C LYS A 61 -102.10 34.47 156.14
N VAL A 62 -101.52 33.42 156.72
CA VAL A 62 -100.25 32.84 156.27
C VAL A 62 -100.38 32.28 154.85
N LEU A 63 -101.46 31.55 154.55
CA LEU A 63 -101.75 31.03 153.21
C LEU A 63 -101.90 32.15 152.17
N GLU A 64 -102.61 33.23 152.49
CA GLU A 64 -102.77 34.40 151.62
C GLU A 64 -101.42 35.07 151.32
N ILE A 65 -100.52 35.15 152.31
CA ILE A 65 -99.15 35.69 152.14
C ILE A 65 -98.28 34.78 151.27
N LEU A 66 -98.44 33.46 151.36
CA LEU A 66 -97.74 32.49 150.49
C LEU A 66 -98.20 32.62 149.04
N GLN A 67 -99.52 32.60 148.78
CA GLN A 67 -100.07 32.72 147.43
C GLN A 67 -99.62 34.02 146.72
N VAL A 68 -99.52 35.13 147.44
CA VAL A 68 -98.99 36.40 146.91
C VAL A 68 -97.49 36.33 146.60
N LYS A 69 -96.71 35.55 147.36
CA LYS A 69 -95.27 35.33 147.08
C LYS A 69 -95.06 34.44 145.86
N ASP A 70 -95.82 33.35 145.73
CA ASP A 70 -95.64 32.38 144.64
C ASP A 70 -95.95 33.04 143.27
N ASN A 71 -97.05 33.81 143.20
CA ASN A 71 -97.36 34.67 142.05
C ASN A 71 -96.24 35.69 141.73
N LYS A 72 -95.51 36.14 142.75
CA LYS A 72 -94.37 37.07 142.59
C LYS A 72 -93.08 36.38 142.15
N ILE A 73 -92.90 35.10 142.48
CA ILE A 73 -91.79 34.27 142.00
C ILE A 73 -91.99 33.96 140.51
N GLN A 74 -93.16 33.42 140.14
CA GLN A 74 -93.45 33.03 138.75
C GLN A 74 -93.28 34.19 137.75
N THR A 75 -93.70 35.41 138.14
CA THR A 75 -93.54 36.61 137.30
C THR A 75 -92.08 37.07 137.16
N LEU A 76 -91.22 36.85 138.16
CA LEU A 76 -89.79 37.12 138.07
C LEU A 76 -89.06 36.07 137.21
N GLU A 77 -89.48 34.81 137.28
CA GLU A 77 -88.92 33.72 136.47
C GLU A 77 -89.20 33.93 134.97
N GLN A 78 -90.44 34.27 134.59
CA GLN A 78 -90.79 34.57 133.20
C GLN A 78 -89.96 35.73 132.62
N VAL A 79 -89.78 36.81 133.38
CA VAL A 79 -88.94 37.96 132.97
C VAL A 79 -87.46 37.56 132.85
N SER A 80 -86.96 36.72 133.77
CA SER A 80 -85.59 36.20 133.73
C SER A 80 -85.32 35.33 132.50
N VAL A 81 -86.27 34.46 132.13
CA VAL A 81 -86.18 33.63 130.92
C VAL A 81 -86.20 34.49 129.66
N LEU A 82 -87.12 35.45 129.54
CA LEU A 82 -87.20 36.35 128.38
C LEU A 82 -85.92 37.19 128.19
N PHE A 83 -85.32 37.69 129.27
CA PHE A 83 -84.06 38.43 129.20
C PHE A 83 -82.92 37.52 128.68
N LYS A 84 -82.76 36.33 129.27
CA LYS A 84 -81.74 35.35 128.83
C LYS A 84 -81.92 34.94 127.37
N LEU A 85 -83.16 34.73 126.90
CA LEU A 85 -83.43 34.36 125.52
C LEU A 85 -83.01 35.48 124.54
N LYS A 86 -83.21 36.75 124.91
CA LYS A 86 -82.80 37.92 124.13
C LYS A 86 -81.27 38.09 124.10
N GLU A 87 -80.60 37.87 125.24
CA GLU A 87 -79.13 37.86 125.32
C GLU A 87 -78.52 36.78 124.41
N ILE A 88 -79.06 35.55 124.47
CA ILE A 88 -78.66 34.43 123.62
C ILE A 88 -78.87 34.77 122.13
N ASN A 89 -80.02 35.33 121.74
CA ASN A 89 -80.26 35.72 120.36
C ASN A 89 -79.26 36.80 119.89
N ASN A 90 -78.98 37.81 120.71
CA ASN A 90 -77.98 38.84 120.41
C ASN A 90 -76.54 38.29 120.30
N LEU A 91 -76.23 37.17 120.97
CA LEU A 91 -74.95 36.47 120.84
C LEU A 91 -74.91 35.60 119.58
N VAL A 92 -76.00 34.89 119.26
CA VAL A 92 -76.13 34.07 118.04
C VAL A 92 -76.04 34.93 116.78
N GLN A 93 -76.72 36.09 116.73
CA GLN A 93 -76.63 37.02 115.60
C GLN A 93 -75.20 37.55 115.37
N ARG A 94 -74.50 37.92 116.46
CA ARG A 94 -73.07 38.29 116.36
C ARG A 94 -72.18 37.14 115.92
N LYS A 95 -72.47 35.91 116.36
CA LYS A 95 -71.73 34.72 115.90
C LYS A 95 -71.95 34.48 114.40
N ILE A 96 -73.19 34.59 113.90
CA ILE A 96 -73.50 34.42 112.48
C ILE A 96 -72.74 35.45 111.65
N ALA A 97 -72.78 36.74 112.01
CA ALA A 97 -72.04 37.78 111.31
C ALA A 97 -70.52 37.51 111.27
N VAL A 98 -69.94 37.04 112.38
CA VAL A 98 -68.51 36.66 112.46
C VAL A 98 -68.20 35.38 111.67
N ASP A 99 -69.11 34.39 111.65
CA ASP A 99 -68.95 33.17 110.85
C ASP A 99 -69.05 33.50 109.34
N GLU A 100 -69.93 34.44 108.94
CA GLU A 100 -70.06 34.97 107.58
C GLU A 100 -68.82 35.76 107.15
N GLU A 101 -68.31 36.65 108.01
CA GLU A 101 -67.05 37.37 107.80
C GLU A 101 -65.85 36.40 107.67
N ASN A 102 -65.78 35.37 108.53
CA ASN A 102 -64.78 34.31 108.41
C ASN A 102 -64.91 33.51 107.11
N VAL A 103 -66.11 33.33 106.57
CA VAL A 103 -66.33 32.69 105.26
C VAL A 103 -65.95 33.63 104.11
N ALA A 104 -66.17 34.94 104.23
CA ALA A 104 -65.68 35.93 103.28
C ALA A 104 -64.15 35.97 103.24
N LEU A 105 -63.50 36.17 104.39
CA LEU A 105 -62.03 36.18 104.51
C LEU A 105 -61.39 34.87 104.05
N LYS A 106 -62.01 33.71 104.28
CA LYS A 106 -61.54 32.42 103.73
C LYS A 106 -61.66 32.37 102.20
N LYS A 107 -62.71 32.93 101.60
CA LYS A 107 -62.83 33.04 100.13
C LYS A 107 -61.76 33.96 99.57
N GLU A 108 -61.50 35.10 100.22
CA GLU A 108 -60.45 36.05 99.83
C GLU A 108 -59.04 35.47 99.97
N LEU A 109 -58.76 34.73 101.04
CA LEU A 109 -57.49 34.00 101.18
C LEU A 109 -57.34 32.91 100.10
N CYS A 110 -58.42 32.22 99.72
CA CYS A 110 -58.38 31.28 98.59
C CYS A 110 -58.17 31.97 97.23
N THR A 111 -58.79 33.13 96.97
CA THR A 111 -58.55 33.86 95.70
C THR A 111 -57.17 34.49 95.65
N LEU A 112 -56.65 34.98 96.78
CA LEU A 112 -55.27 35.46 96.89
C LEU A 112 -54.26 34.33 96.69
N GLN A 113 -54.46 33.16 97.32
CA GLN A 113 -53.63 31.97 97.11
C GLN A 113 -53.64 31.56 95.63
N ASN A 114 -54.82 31.40 95.02
CA ASN A 114 -54.94 31.09 93.59
C ASN A 114 -54.23 32.13 92.71
N SER A 115 -54.29 33.43 93.06
CA SER A 115 -53.59 34.47 92.31
C SER A 115 -52.07 34.41 92.47
N GLN A 116 -51.58 34.03 93.66
CA GLN A 116 -50.16 33.82 93.94
C GLN A 116 -49.63 32.60 93.18
N ASP A 117 -50.41 31.53 93.08
CA ASP A 117 -50.08 30.33 92.32
C ASP A 117 -50.04 30.63 90.80
N ILE A 118 -51.02 31.38 90.28
CA ILE A 118 -51.00 31.89 88.89
C ILE A 118 -49.77 32.77 88.61
N ILE A 119 -49.38 33.64 89.55
CA ILE A 119 -48.17 34.46 89.42
C ILE A 119 -46.90 33.59 89.39
N GLN A 120 -46.85 32.52 90.18
CA GLN A 120 -45.71 31.60 90.19
C GLN A 120 -45.67 30.73 88.91
N GLU A 121 -46.81 30.25 88.40
CA GLU A 121 -46.89 29.59 87.08
C GLU A 121 -46.47 30.53 85.93
N LEU A 122 -46.88 31.80 85.94
CA LEU A 122 -46.47 32.80 84.95
C LEU A 122 -44.96 33.09 85.01
N LYS A 123 -44.37 33.05 86.21
CA LYS A 123 -42.92 33.20 86.41
C LYS A 123 -42.15 31.98 85.90
N ASP A 124 -42.61 30.77 86.19
CA ASP A 124 -41.91 29.54 85.79
C ASP A 124 -42.09 29.24 84.29
N THR A 125 -43.26 29.56 83.71
CA THR A 125 -43.46 29.52 82.25
C THR A 125 -42.62 30.57 81.53
N LYS A 126 -42.48 31.79 82.08
CA LYS A 126 -41.54 32.80 81.56
C LYS A 126 -40.09 32.31 81.64
N GLU A 127 -39.65 31.74 82.76
CA GLU A 127 -38.28 31.25 82.91
C GLU A 127 -38.03 30.03 82.00
N CYS A 128 -39.04 29.18 81.77
CA CYS A 128 -39.02 28.11 80.77
C CYS A 128 -38.90 28.67 79.33
N ALA A 129 -39.63 29.73 79.01
CA ALA A 129 -39.51 30.43 77.73
C ALA A 129 -38.12 31.05 77.55
N GLU A 130 -37.58 31.74 78.56
CA GLU A 130 -36.22 32.30 78.52
C GLU A 130 -35.14 31.22 78.38
N ARG A 131 -35.28 30.07 79.06
CA ARG A 131 -34.36 28.92 78.87
C ARG A 131 -34.42 28.40 77.45
N LYS A 132 -35.62 28.20 76.89
CA LYS A 132 -35.83 27.77 75.50
C LYS A 132 -35.27 28.79 74.51
N GLU A 133 -35.45 30.08 74.75
CA GLU A 133 -34.91 31.14 73.89
C GLU A 133 -33.37 31.16 73.94
N LYS A 134 -32.76 31.07 75.12
CA LYS A 134 -31.31 30.96 75.29
C LYS A 134 -30.75 29.71 74.59
N GLN A 135 -31.47 28.58 74.66
CA GLN A 135 -31.15 27.35 73.93
C GLN A 135 -31.27 27.54 72.40
N SER A 136 -32.36 28.14 71.90
CA SER A 136 -32.53 28.44 70.48
C SER A 136 -31.46 29.39 69.94
N ARG A 137 -31.10 30.45 70.69
CA ARG A 137 -30.00 31.36 70.34
C ARG A 137 -28.65 30.62 70.23
N LEU A 138 -28.39 29.66 71.11
CA LEU A 138 -27.17 28.84 71.06
C LEU A 138 -27.20 27.86 69.87
N VAL A 139 -28.35 27.25 69.56
CA VAL A 139 -28.51 26.40 68.36
C VAL A 139 -28.33 27.23 67.08
N ILE A 140 -28.90 28.44 67.01
CA ILE A 140 -28.71 29.36 65.88
C ILE A 140 -27.22 29.70 65.72
N LYS A 141 -26.53 30.09 66.79
CA LYS A 141 -25.09 30.41 66.74
C LYS A 141 -24.24 29.23 66.27
N ASN A 142 -24.55 28.01 66.71
CA ASN A 142 -23.86 26.81 66.23
C ASN A 142 -24.11 26.57 64.73
N LEU A 143 -25.34 26.78 64.25
CA LEU A 143 -25.69 26.66 62.83
C LEU A 143 -25.07 27.79 61.97
N GLU A 144 -24.88 28.99 62.54
CA GLU A 144 -24.14 30.09 61.91
C GLU A 144 -22.66 29.74 61.76
N GLU A 145 -22.02 29.22 62.83
CA GLU A 145 -20.63 28.72 62.79
C GLU A 145 -20.44 27.53 61.83
N GLU A 146 -21.40 26.60 61.78
CA GLU A 146 -21.41 25.51 60.79
C GLU A 146 -21.59 26.05 59.35
N ASN A 147 -22.43 27.07 59.16
CA ASN A 147 -22.65 27.69 57.85
C ASN A 147 -21.43 28.50 57.37
N GLU A 148 -20.72 29.20 58.26
CA GLU A 148 -19.41 29.81 57.95
C GLU A 148 -18.35 28.74 57.64
N GLY A 149 -18.34 27.65 58.42
CA GLY A 149 -17.48 26.48 58.22
C GLY A 149 -17.78 25.68 56.93
N LEU A 150 -18.99 25.80 56.38
CA LEU A 150 -19.38 25.29 55.06
C LEU A 150 -19.06 26.30 53.95
N SER A 151 -19.34 27.59 54.16
CA SER A 151 -19.06 28.68 53.20
C SER A 151 -17.57 28.78 52.86
N THR A 152 -16.70 28.68 53.87
CA THR A 152 -15.24 28.59 53.69
C THR A 152 -14.84 27.37 52.85
N ARG A 153 -15.36 26.18 53.18
CA ARG A 153 -15.13 24.95 52.37
C ARG A 153 -15.64 25.08 50.94
N TYR A 154 -16.78 25.74 50.72
CA TYR A 154 -17.28 26.02 49.38
C TYR A 154 -16.34 26.94 48.61
N ALA A 155 -15.81 28.00 49.25
CA ALA A 155 -14.83 28.88 48.62
C ALA A 155 -13.51 28.16 48.29
N ASP A 156 -12.99 27.31 49.18
CA ASP A 156 -11.81 26.49 48.93
C ASP A 156 -12.03 25.50 47.79
N LEU A 157 -13.17 24.82 47.75
CA LEU A 157 -13.55 23.93 46.64
C LEU A 157 -13.65 24.68 45.31
N LEU A 158 -14.16 25.93 45.33
CA LEU A 158 -14.24 26.79 44.15
C LEU A 158 -12.84 27.21 43.67
N ASN A 159 -11.94 27.55 44.60
CA ASN A 159 -10.54 27.84 44.32
C ASN A 159 -9.80 26.62 43.73
N ASP A 160 -10.03 25.41 44.24
CA ASP A 160 -9.42 24.19 43.73
C ASP A 160 -9.99 23.78 42.36
N LEU A 161 -11.30 23.92 42.14
CA LEU A 161 -11.90 23.78 40.80
C LEU A 161 -11.28 24.78 39.80
N GLU A 162 -10.99 26.00 40.23
CA GLU A 162 -10.38 27.03 39.40
C GLU A 162 -8.89 26.76 39.12
N LYS A 163 -8.14 26.18 40.07
CA LYS A 163 -6.78 25.63 39.84
C LYS A 163 -6.82 24.48 38.83
N LEU A 164 -7.77 23.55 38.98
CA LEU A 164 -7.94 22.40 38.09
C LEU A 164 -8.31 22.81 36.67
N LYS A 165 -9.20 23.80 36.48
CA LYS A 165 -9.49 24.38 35.15
C LYS A 165 -8.24 24.97 34.50
N LYS A 166 -7.42 25.71 35.27
CA LYS A 166 -6.17 26.29 34.76
C LYS A 166 -5.18 25.20 34.35
N GLN A 167 -5.05 24.14 35.13
CA GLN A 167 -4.25 22.96 34.76
C GLN A 167 -4.80 22.26 33.50
N ASP A 168 -6.11 22.02 33.38
CA ASP A 168 -6.73 21.45 32.17
C ASP A 168 -6.51 22.34 30.94
N SER A 169 -6.57 23.67 31.08
CA SER A 169 -6.25 24.59 29.98
C SER A 169 -4.78 24.52 29.55
N GLN A 170 -3.85 24.39 30.50
CA GLN A 170 -2.42 24.20 30.23
C GLN A 170 -2.17 22.84 29.54
N TRP A 171 -2.76 21.75 30.04
CA TRP A 171 -2.68 20.43 29.42
C TRP A 171 -3.24 20.40 28.01
N ARG A 172 -4.28 21.18 27.69
CA ARG A 172 -4.79 21.33 26.31
C ARG A 172 -3.79 22.01 25.39
N ILE A 173 -3.12 23.08 25.85
CA ILE A 173 -2.08 23.78 25.09
C ILE A 173 -0.90 22.84 24.85
N GLU A 174 -0.34 22.24 25.90
CA GLU A 174 0.77 21.29 25.79
C GLU A 174 0.44 20.09 24.90
N LYS A 175 -0.78 19.55 25.01
CA LYS A 175 -1.26 18.50 24.10
C LYS A 175 -1.33 18.98 22.65
N SER A 176 -1.76 20.22 22.38
CA SER A 176 -1.78 20.77 21.01
C SER A 176 -0.38 21.04 20.46
N ASP A 177 0.58 21.45 21.29
CA ASP A 177 1.99 21.58 20.91
C ASP A 177 2.62 20.21 20.61
N ILE A 178 2.27 19.17 21.38
CA ILE A 178 2.70 17.80 21.14
C ILE A 178 2.05 17.24 19.87
N ASP A 179 0.75 17.46 19.64
CA ASP A 179 0.04 17.05 18.42
C ASP A 179 0.63 17.71 17.17
N ALA A 180 0.95 19.01 17.24
CA ALA A 180 1.66 19.71 16.18
C ALA A 180 3.06 19.13 15.90
N LYS A 181 3.83 18.79 16.95
CA LYS A 181 5.15 18.13 16.82
C LYS A 181 5.03 16.72 16.25
N VAL A 182 4.04 15.93 16.67
CA VAL A 182 3.75 14.60 16.09
C VAL A 182 3.43 14.75 14.61
N LYS A 183 2.57 15.70 14.25
CA LYS A 183 2.18 15.96 12.85
C LYS A 183 3.35 16.41 11.97
N THR A 184 4.29 17.21 12.48
CA THR A 184 5.51 17.55 11.72
C THR A 184 6.46 16.35 11.55
N LEU A 185 6.60 15.51 12.57
CA LEU A 185 7.35 14.25 12.49
C LEU A 185 6.68 13.25 11.54
N GLU A 186 5.34 13.17 11.49
CA GLU A 186 4.61 12.36 10.51
C GLU A 186 4.83 12.84 9.07
N SER A 187 4.87 14.16 8.83
CA SER A 187 5.24 14.67 7.49
C SER A 187 6.68 14.36 7.13
N ALA A 188 7.64 14.52 8.06
CA ALA A 188 9.05 14.20 7.82
C ALA A 188 9.27 12.69 7.58
N LEU A 189 8.57 11.82 8.31
CA LEU A 189 8.60 10.37 8.10
C LEU A 189 7.95 9.97 6.76
N ARG A 190 6.92 10.68 6.31
CA ARG A 190 6.30 10.47 4.99
C ARG A 190 7.22 10.91 3.86
N GLU A 191 7.89 12.04 4.02
CA GLU A 191 8.88 12.54 3.06
C GLU A 191 10.09 11.59 2.98
N ALA A 192 10.67 11.22 4.12
CA ALA A 192 11.78 10.26 4.18
C ALA A 192 11.40 8.89 3.59
N ARG A 193 10.16 8.42 3.80
CA ARG A 193 9.63 7.23 3.11
C ARG A 193 9.62 7.43 1.59
N GLY A 194 9.14 8.57 1.10
CA GLY A 194 9.15 8.90 -0.34
C GLY A 194 10.56 8.97 -0.92
N GLN A 195 11.52 9.55 -0.19
CA GLN A 195 12.94 9.56 -0.58
C GLN A 195 13.51 8.14 -0.65
N VAL A 196 13.19 7.27 0.32
CA VAL A 196 13.59 5.84 0.30
C VAL A 196 12.93 5.08 -0.85
N GLU A 197 11.67 5.38 -1.19
CA GLU A 197 10.95 4.78 -2.32
C GLU A 197 11.57 5.20 -3.67
N VAL A 198 11.93 6.48 -3.83
CA VAL A 198 12.68 6.97 -5.00
C VAL A 198 14.08 6.32 -5.11
N LEU A 199 14.78 6.14 -3.99
CA LEU A 199 16.07 5.44 -3.97
C LEU A 199 15.93 3.95 -4.30
N HIS A 200 14.88 3.28 -3.80
CA HIS A 200 14.59 1.88 -4.12
C HIS A 200 14.28 1.70 -5.61
N ASN A 201 13.40 2.53 -6.18
CA ASN A 201 13.11 2.51 -7.61
C ASN A 201 14.38 2.72 -8.45
N ARG A 202 15.26 3.64 -8.02
CA ARG A 202 16.57 3.86 -8.68
C ARG A 202 17.53 2.68 -8.51
N CYS A 203 17.51 1.96 -7.40
CA CYS A 203 18.24 0.71 -7.24
C CYS A 203 17.72 -0.38 -8.17
N ASP A 204 16.40 -0.48 -8.35
CA ASP A 204 15.76 -1.48 -9.22
C ASP A 204 15.98 -1.16 -10.71
N ASP A 205 15.98 0.12 -11.10
CA ASP A 205 16.41 0.61 -12.42
C ASP A 205 17.87 0.25 -12.69
N LEU A 206 18.77 0.44 -11.72
CA LEU A 206 20.19 0.10 -11.83
C LEU A 206 20.41 -1.42 -11.87
N ALA A 207 19.65 -2.20 -11.10
CA ALA A 207 19.67 -3.66 -11.16
C ALA A 207 19.15 -4.18 -12.51
N SER A 208 18.12 -3.54 -13.07
CA SER A 208 17.59 -3.84 -14.40
C SER A 208 18.60 -3.52 -15.50
N GLN A 209 19.28 -2.37 -15.42
CA GLN A 209 20.36 -2.00 -16.33
C GLN A 209 21.56 -2.96 -16.21
N LEU A 210 21.92 -3.39 -15.00
CA LEU A 210 22.97 -4.38 -14.76
C LEU A 210 22.60 -5.74 -15.36
N GLY A 211 21.34 -6.19 -15.19
CA GLY A 211 20.83 -7.42 -15.81
C GLY A 211 20.86 -7.36 -17.35
N LEU A 212 20.43 -6.24 -17.94
CA LEU A 212 20.55 -6.01 -19.37
C LEU A 212 22.02 -6.05 -19.83
N LYS A 213 22.94 -5.41 -19.12
CA LYS A 213 24.38 -5.45 -19.44
C LYS A 213 25.00 -6.83 -19.26
N GLN A 214 24.55 -7.61 -18.28
CA GLN A 214 24.98 -8.99 -18.08
C GLN A 214 24.51 -9.90 -19.24
N THR A 215 23.28 -9.70 -19.74
CA THR A 215 22.79 -10.46 -20.92
C THR A 215 23.45 -10.01 -22.24
N GLU A 216 23.76 -8.72 -22.39
CA GLU A 216 24.56 -8.23 -23.51
C GLU A 216 25.98 -8.83 -23.49
N LEU A 217 26.61 -8.92 -22.31
CA LEU A 217 27.92 -9.54 -22.14
C LEU A 217 27.90 -11.03 -22.49
N THR A 218 26.93 -11.81 -21.99
CA THR A 218 26.85 -13.24 -22.33
C THR A 218 26.56 -13.48 -23.82
N GLN A 219 25.83 -12.58 -24.49
CA GLN A 219 25.67 -12.64 -25.95
C GLN A 219 27.01 -12.36 -26.66
N LYS A 220 27.79 -11.37 -26.20
CA LYS A 220 29.14 -11.11 -26.73
C LYS A 220 30.09 -12.30 -26.53
N ASP A 221 30.03 -12.97 -25.38
CA ASP A 221 30.83 -14.17 -25.11
C ASP A 221 30.46 -15.33 -26.05
N LEU A 222 29.16 -15.52 -26.34
CA LEU A 222 28.68 -16.51 -27.32
C LEU A 222 29.11 -16.18 -28.75
N ASP A 223 29.10 -14.90 -29.15
CA ASP A 223 29.56 -14.48 -30.47
C ASP A 223 31.10 -14.59 -30.61
N VAL A 224 31.86 -14.28 -29.55
CA VAL A 224 33.32 -14.52 -29.49
C VAL A 224 33.64 -16.02 -29.52
N ALA A 225 32.85 -16.86 -28.85
CA ALA A 225 33.01 -18.31 -28.92
C ALA A 225 32.73 -18.85 -30.34
N ARG A 226 31.74 -18.29 -31.04
CA ARG A 226 31.47 -18.62 -32.45
C ARG A 226 32.62 -18.21 -33.36
N ALA A 227 33.10 -16.97 -33.27
CA ALA A 227 34.23 -16.48 -34.06
C ALA A 227 35.53 -17.29 -33.81
N LYS A 228 35.77 -17.74 -32.56
CA LYS A 228 36.89 -18.66 -32.25
C LYS A 228 36.75 -20.03 -32.92
N LYS A 229 35.53 -20.56 -33.02
CA LYS A 229 35.25 -21.83 -33.73
C LYS A 229 35.42 -21.68 -35.24
N GLU A 230 34.91 -20.60 -35.82
CA GLU A 230 35.09 -20.27 -37.24
C GLU A 230 36.58 -20.07 -37.59
N LEU A 231 37.33 -19.38 -36.75
CA LEU A 231 38.80 -19.25 -36.88
C LEU A 231 39.50 -20.62 -36.83
N GLN A 232 39.09 -21.51 -35.93
CA GLN A 232 39.68 -22.85 -35.81
C GLN A 232 39.36 -23.72 -37.03
N GLU A 233 38.16 -23.61 -37.59
CA GLU A 233 37.74 -24.30 -38.81
C GLU A 233 38.52 -23.78 -40.03
N LEU A 234 38.69 -22.46 -40.16
CA LEU A 234 39.55 -21.85 -41.18
C LEU A 234 41.02 -22.27 -41.05
N GLN A 235 41.55 -22.35 -39.82
CA GLN A 235 42.93 -22.83 -39.59
C GLN A 235 43.10 -24.31 -39.99
N ASN A 236 42.07 -25.14 -39.77
CA ASN A 236 42.09 -26.55 -40.17
C ASN A 236 41.99 -26.70 -41.70
N LEU A 237 41.13 -25.93 -42.35
CA LEU A 237 41.06 -25.87 -43.82
C LEU A 237 42.36 -25.36 -44.45
N TYR A 238 43.02 -24.37 -43.83
CA TYR A 238 44.33 -23.90 -44.28
C TYR A 238 45.39 -25.01 -44.21
N LYS A 239 45.45 -25.78 -43.11
CA LYS A 239 46.36 -26.94 -42.98
C LYS A 239 46.11 -27.97 -44.08
N GLN A 240 44.86 -28.38 -44.30
CA GLN A 240 44.48 -29.30 -45.37
C GLN A 240 44.89 -28.77 -46.76
N ASN A 241 44.71 -27.47 -47.00
CA ASN A 241 45.14 -26.85 -48.26
C ASN A 241 46.68 -26.83 -48.41
N THR A 242 47.45 -26.64 -47.33
CA THR A 242 48.91 -26.79 -47.37
C THR A 242 49.37 -28.23 -47.54
N GLU A 243 48.65 -29.21 -46.98
CA GLU A 243 48.89 -30.64 -47.20
C GLU A 243 48.61 -31.04 -48.66
N HIS A 244 47.52 -30.55 -49.25
CA HIS A 244 47.22 -30.75 -50.67
C HIS A 244 48.22 -30.04 -51.60
N ALA A 245 48.70 -28.84 -51.24
CA ALA A 245 49.76 -28.17 -51.99
C ALA A 245 51.09 -28.95 -51.94
N ALA A 246 51.42 -29.56 -50.79
CA ALA A 246 52.59 -30.44 -50.66
C ALA A 246 52.44 -31.72 -51.50
N GLN A 247 51.26 -32.36 -51.48
CA GLN A 247 50.94 -33.52 -52.32
C GLN A 247 51.04 -33.19 -53.82
N GLN A 248 50.60 -32.01 -54.23
CA GLN A 248 50.75 -31.53 -55.61
C GLN A 248 52.22 -31.28 -55.98
N ALA A 249 53.01 -30.69 -55.08
CA ALA A 249 54.45 -30.49 -55.29
C ALA A 249 55.20 -31.82 -55.41
N GLU A 250 54.87 -32.82 -54.58
CA GLU A 250 55.45 -34.16 -54.68
C GLU A 250 55.08 -34.84 -56.01
N LEU A 251 53.81 -34.78 -56.43
CA LEU A 251 53.38 -35.30 -57.73
C LEU A 251 54.09 -34.61 -58.90
N ILE A 252 54.29 -33.30 -58.84
CA ILE A 252 55.08 -32.55 -59.84
C ILE A 252 56.53 -33.03 -59.85
N GLN A 253 57.14 -33.25 -58.68
CA GLN A 253 58.50 -33.77 -58.58
C GLN A 253 58.63 -35.20 -59.13
N GLN A 254 57.65 -36.08 -58.87
CA GLN A 254 57.59 -37.43 -59.44
C GLN A 254 57.45 -37.39 -60.97
N LEU A 255 56.58 -36.52 -61.51
CA LEU A 255 56.41 -36.32 -62.95
C LEU A 255 57.66 -35.71 -63.61
N GLN A 256 58.36 -34.80 -62.93
CA GLN A 256 59.65 -34.26 -63.38
C GLN A 256 60.73 -35.35 -63.41
N ALA A 257 60.85 -36.16 -62.35
CA ALA A 257 61.79 -37.28 -62.32
C ALA A 257 61.54 -38.25 -63.47
N LEU A 258 60.29 -38.71 -63.64
CA LEU A 258 59.88 -39.59 -64.74
C LEU A 258 60.16 -38.99 -66.12
N ASN A 259 59.96 -37.68 -66.31
CA ASN A 259 60.32 -36.98 -67.55
C ASN A 259 61.85 -36.97 -67.76
N THR A 260 62.66 -36.68 -66.73
CA THR A 260 64.13 -36.75 -66.86
C THR A 260 64.63 -38.16 -67.14
N ASP A 261 64.02 -39.20 -66.58
CA ASP A 261 64.38 -40.59 -66.86
C ASP A 261 63.94 -41.03 -68.27
N THR A 262 62.77 -40.57 -68.73
CA THR A 262 62.33 -40.76 -70.13
C THR A 262 63.31 -40.08 -71.08
N GLN A 263 63.76 -38.86 -70.78
CA GLN A 263 64.78 -38.15 -71.57
C GLN A 263 66.15 -38.84 -71.53
N LYS A 264 66.57 -39.40 -70.38
CA LYS A 264 67.79 -40.22 -70.30
C LYS A 264 67.69 -41.47 -71.18
N VAL A 265 66.57 -42.18 -71.14
CA VAL A 265 66.33 -43.37 -71.98
C VAL A 265 66.41 -43.00 -73.47
N LEU A 266 65.72 -41.92 -73.88
CA LEU A 266 65.80 -41.41 -75.24
C LEU A 266 67.23 -41.01 -75.65
N ARG A 267 67.99 -40.33 -74.78
CA ARG A 267 69.40 -40.03 -75.03
C ARG A 267 70.25 -41.30 -75.17
N THR A 268 70.12 -42.27 -74.27
CA THR A 268 70.85 -43.54 -74.41
C THR A 268 70.45 -44.33 -75.65
N GLN A 269 69.25 -44.13 -76.18
CA GLN A 269 68.81 -44.70 -77.45
C GLN A 269 69.40 -43.94 -78.66
N GLU A 270 69.49 -42.61 -78.60
CA GLU A 270 70.22 -41.79 -79.59
C GLU A 270 71.73 -42.14 -79.61
N ASP A 271 72.34 -42.31 -78.43
CA ASP A 271 73.73 -42.74 -78.25
C ASP A 271 73.96 -44.16 -78.79
N ALA A 272 73.00 -45.07 -78.58
CA ALA A 272 73.04 -46.42 -79.16
C ALA A 272 72.92 -46.39 -80.68
N HIS A 273 71.92 -45.68 -81.24
CA HIS A 273 71.73 -45.56 -82.69
C HIS A 273 72.90 -44.87 -83.38
N THR A 274 73.54 -43.88 -82.75
CA THR A 274 74.75 -43.24 -83.30
C THR A 274 75.97 -44.16 -83.19
N ALA A 275 76.13 -44.94 -82.11
CA ALA A 275 77.16 -45.97 -82.01
C ALA A 275 76.99 -47.08 -83.06
N GLU A 276 75.76 -47.55 -83.28
CA GLU A 276 75.40 -48.48 -84.37
C GLU A 276 75.74 -47.87 -85.73
N THR A 277 75.31 -46.63 -86.01
CA THR A 277 75.62 -45.91 -87.25
C THR A 277 77.13 -45.79 -87.49
N ILE A 278 77.91 -45.47 -86.45
CA ILE A 278 79.38 -45.43 -86.51
C ILE A 278 79.96 -46.82 -86.77
N SER A 279 79.36 -47.89 -86.22
CA SER A 279 79.78 -49.27 -86.49
C SER A 279 79.50 -49.71 -87.93
N TYR A 280 78.34 -49.36 -88.49
CA TYR A 280 78.00 -49.61 -89.89
C TYR A 280 78.89 -48.81 -90.83
N GLN A 281 79.21 -47.55 -90.51
CA GLN A 281 80.15 -46.75 -91.31
C GLN A 281 81.57 -47.32 -91.26
N LYS A 282 82.04 -47.82 -90.11
CA LYS A 282 83.33 -48.53 -90.00
C LYS A 282 83.33 -49.79 -90.86
N LEU A 283 82.31 -50.63 -90.75
CA LEU A 283 82.17 -51.86 -91.55
C LEU A 283 82.13 -51.54 -93.06
N TYR A 284 81.43 -50.49 -93.47
CA TYR A 284 81.39 -50.04 -94.86
C TYR A 284 82.76 -49.54 -95.35
N ASN A 285 83.49 -48.78 -94.52
CA ASN A 285 84.85 -48.33 -94.83
C ASN A 285 85.82 -49.52 -94.93
N GLU A 286 85.75 -50.50 -94.02
CA GLU A 286 86.54 -51.73 -94.06
C GLU A 286 86.24 -52.56 -95.32
N LEU A 287 84.95 -52.70 -95.68
CA LEU A 287 84.52 -53.36 -96.90
C LEU A 287 85.04 -52.63 -98.16
N THR A 288 85.04 -51.29 -98.16
CA THR A 288 85.60 -50.47 -99.24
C THR A 288 87.12 -50.63 -99.35
N ILE A 289 87.84 -50.68 -98.22
CA ILE A 289 89.28 -50.95 -98.20
C ILE A 289 89.58 -52.36 -98.72
N CYS A 290 88.78 -53.36 -98.35
CA CYS A 290 88.90 -54.72 -98.88
C CYS A 290 88.57 -54.80 -100.37
N PHE A 291 87.57 -54.06 -100.85
CA PHE A 291 87.23 -53.95 -102.27
C PHE A 291 88.35 -53.30 -103.09
N GLU A 292 88.90 -52.17 -102.65
CA GLU A 292 90.03 -51.52 -103.35
C GLU A 292 91.32 -52.35 -103.29
N LYS A 293 91.57 -53.10 -102.21
CA LYS A 293 92.66 -54.11 -102.16
C LYS A 293 92.44 -55.23 -103.18
N LEU A 294 91.22 -55.78 -103.26
CA LEU A 294 90.86 -56.83 -104.22
C LEU A 294 91.07 -56.32 -105.65
N LYS A 295 90.52 -55.14 -105.96
CA LYS A 295 90.64 -54.44 -107.25
C LYS A 295 92.10 -54.11 -107.62
N ALA A 296 92.93 -53.69 -106.66
CA ALA A 296 94.37 -53.52 -106.88
C ALA A 296 95.06 -54.86 -107.19
N SER A 297 94.70 -55.94 -106.49
CA SER A 297 95.23 -57.28 -106.79
C SER A 297 94.72 -57.82 -108.14
N GLU A 298 93.50 -57.49 -108.55
CA GLU A 298 92.97 -57.82 -109.88
C GLU A 298 93.74 -57.07 -110.98
N VAL A 299 94.01 -55.78 -110.79
CA VAL A 299 94.86 -55.00 -111.71
C VAL A 299 96.27 -55.58 -111.78
N GLN A 300 96.86 -55.99 -110.66
CA GLN A 300 98.17 -56.65 -110.64
C GLN A 300 98.14 -58.01 -111.34
N LEU A 301 97.09 -58.81 -111.15
CA LEU A 301 96.89 -60.09 -111.87
C LEU A 301 96.68 -59.86 -113.37
N ARG A 302 95.96 -58.81 -113.77
CA ARG A 302 95.82 -58.41 -115.19
C ARG A 302 97.15 -57.93 -115.78
N GLN A 303 97.97 -57.18 -115.05
CA GLN A 303 99.32 -56.80 -115.48
C GLN A 303 100.24 -58.02 -115.61
N ASN A 304 100.17 -58.98 -114.68
CA ASN A 304 100.88 -60.25 -114.79
C ASN A 304 100.38 -61.08 -115.98
N GLN A 305 99.07 -61.11 -116.23
CA GLN A 305 98.47 -61.77 -117.39
C GLN A 305 98.96 -61.14 -118.69
N VAL A 306 98.97 -59.80 -118.81
CA VAL A 306 99.52 -59.10 -119.98
C VAL A 306 101.01 -59.43 -120.15
N SER A 307 101.83 -59.34 -119.09
CA SER A 307 103.26 -59.69 -119.19
C SER A 307 103.53 -61.18 -119.49
N LEU A 308 102.60 -62.08 -119.18
CA LEU A 308 102.64 -63.48 -119.60
C LEU A 308 102.15 -63.65 -121.04
N GLN A 309 101.19 -62.84 -121.48
CA GLN A 309 100.68 -62.82 -122.85
C GLN A 309 101.68 -62.20 -123.82
N ASP A 310 102.42 -61.16 -123.43
CA ASP A 310 103.55 -60.60 -124.17
C ASP A 310 104.67 -61.63 -124.34
N LYS A 311 104.99 -62.37 -123.27
CA LYS A 311 105.96 -63.49 -123.32
C LYS A 311 105.45 -64.64 -124.17
N LEU A 312 104.15 -64.94 -124.14
CA LEU A 312 103.54 -65.90 -125.05
C LEU A 312 103.67 -65.43 -126.50
N PHE A 313 103.40 -64.15 -126.78
CA PHE A 313 103.54 -63.56 -128.11
C PHE A 313 105.00 -63.52 -128.59
N GLU A 314 105.98 -63.25 -127.72
CA GLU A 314 107.41 -63.43 -128.04
C GLU A 314 107.73 -64.89 -128.40
N LYS A 315 107.17 -65.86 -127.65
CA LYS A 315 107.35 -67.29 -127.92
C LYS A 315 106.63 -67.73 -129.18
N GLU A 316 105.42 -67.24 -129.45
CA GLU A 316 104.64 -67.49 -130.67
C GLU A 316 105.30 -66.84 -131.89
N GLN A 317 105.90 -65.66 -131.75
CA GLN A 317 106.71 -65.06 -132.82
C GLN A 317 108.03 -65.82 -133.03
N ARG A 318 108.61 -66.41 -131.97
CA ARG A 318 109.79 -67.27 -132.08
C ARG A 318 109.45 -68.65 -132.68
N ILE A 319 108.29 -69.19 -132.35
CA ILE A 319 107.69 -70.38 -132.98
C ILE A 319 107.42 -70.05 -134.45
N GLY A 320 106.76 -68.96 -134.79
CA GLY A 320 106.54 -68.49 -136.17
C GLY A 320 107.82 -68.21 -136.96
N GLN A 321 108.94 -67.88 -136.31
CA GLN A 321 110.26 -67.81 -136.94
C GLN A 321 110.83 -69.21 -137.23
N LEU A 322 110.70 -70.16 -136.29
CA LEU A 322 111.08 -71.57 -136.47
C LEU A 322 110.17 -72.28 -137.49
N GLU A 323 108.87 -71.99 -137.50
CA GLU A 323 107.89 -72.48 -138.46
C GLU A 323 108.15 -71.91 -139.85
N LYS A 324 108.59 -70.65 -139.99
CA LYS A 324 109.06 -70.12 -141.28
C LYS A 324 110.32 -70.82 -141.75
N GLN A 325 111.27 -71.09 -140.87
CA GLN A 325 112.45 -71.92 -141.19
C GLN A 325 112.06 -73.37 -141.56
N LEU A 326 110.98 -73.90 -140.97
CA LEU A 326 110.38 -75.17 -141.37
C LEU A 326 109.69 -75.06 -142.75
N HIS A 327 108.97 -73.98 -143.01
CA HIS A 327 108.15 -73.78 -144.21
C HIS A 327 109.01 -73.50 -145.45
N GLU A 328 110.15 -72.80 -145.30
CA GLU A 328 111.19 -72.69 -146.34
C GLU A 328 111.81 -74.05 -146.69
N ALA A 329 111.73 -75.05 -145.79
CA ALA A 329 112.11 -76.44 -146.05
C ALA A 329 110.95 -77.34 -146.55
N PHE A 330 109.71 -76.84 -146.64
CA PHE A 330 108.49 -77.62 -146.91
C PHE A 330 107.72 -77.17 -148.16
N CYS A 331 108.43 -76.85 -149.25
CA CYS A 331 107.82 -76.53 -150.54
C CYS A 331 107.21 -77.77 -151.26
N SER A 332 106.12 -78.36 -150.73
CA SER A 332 105.20 -79.30 -151.43
C SER A 332 103.87 -79.55 -150.68
N GLU A 333 102.74 -79.26 -151.36
CA GLU A 333 101.36 -79.83 -151.26
C GLU A 333 100.40 -79.69 -150.01
N SER A 334 99.19 -79.12 -150.26
CA SER A 334 97.79 -79.54 -149.84
C SER A 334 97.07 -79.28 -148.46
N SER A 335 96.04 -78.38 -148.46
CA SER A 335 94.59 -78.48 -148.02
C SER A 335 93.98 -78.74 -146.57
N LEU A 336 93.04 -77.85 -146.11
CA LEU A 336 91.71 -78.04 -145.37
C LEU A 336 91.58 -77.96 -143.75
N PRO A 337 90.47 -78.31 -142.97
CA PRO A 337 89.67 -77.40 -142.03
C PRO A 337 89.15 -77.94 -140.59
N TYR A 338 88.27 -77.25 -139.75
CA TYR A 338 87.20 -77.78 -138.75
C TYR A 338 86.34 -76.79 -137.81
N GLN A 339 85.65 -77.22 -136.68
CA GLN A 339 84.43 -76.64 -135.96
C GLN A 339 84.15 -77.10 -134.44
N THR A 340 83.15 -76.59 -133.60
CA THR A 340 82.23 -77.31 -132.54
C THR A 340 81.55 -76.53 -131.28
N TYR A 341 80.86 -77.15 -130.23
CA TYR A 341 79.49 -76.85 -129.54
C TYR A 341 79.24 -76.78 -127.92
N PRO A 342 77.99 -76.55 -127.31
CA PRO A 342 77.58 -76.21 -125.84
C PRO A 342 76.50 -77.11 -125.02
N GLU A 343 75.84 -76.71 -123.83
CA GLU A 343 74.41 -77.07 -123.22
C GLU A 343 74.01 -77.01 -121.62
N LEU A 344 72.84 -77.57 -121.05
CA LEU A 344 71.90 -77.10 -119.88
C LEU A 344 71.09 -78.14 -118.88
N ARG A 345 70.39 -77.79 -117.71
CA ARG A 345 69.48 -78.66 -116.73
C ARG A 345 68.28 -78.03 -115.80
N LYS A 346 67.65 -78.68 -114.71
CA LYS A 346 66.24 -78.41 -114.03
C LYS A 346 65.75 -79.03 -112.58
N GLU A 347 64.56 -78.67 -111.95
CA GLU A 347 63.54 -79.37 -110.94
C GLU A 347 63.11 -79.03 -109.38
N GLU A 348 61.99 -79.58 -108.75
CA GLU A 348 61.11 -79.09 -107.52
C GLU A 348 60.24 -80.10 -106.56
N PHE A 349 59.51 -79.76 -105.40
CA PHE A 349 58.53 -80.60 -104.51
C PHE A 349 57.63 -80.01 -103.28
N GLN A 350 56.36 -80.50 -102.94
CA GLN A 350 55.54 -80.22 -101.66
C GLN A 350 54.23 -81.10 -101.32
N GLN A 351 53.82 -81.40 -100.02
CA GLN A 351 52.41 -81.58 -99.42
C GLN A 351 52.29 -82.36 -98.04
N HIS A 352 51.44 -81.94 -97.03
CA HIS A 352 50.87 -82.83 -95.95
C HIS A 352 49.78 -82.33 -94.93
N SER A 353 49.47 -81.03 -94.76
CA SER A 353 49.03 -80.47 -93.44
C SER A 353 47.52 -80.32 -93.09
N LEU A 354 46.57 -80.76 -93.92
CA LEU A 354 45.20 -80.18 -93.88
C LEU A 354 44.23 -80.78 -92.83
N THR A 355 44.50 -81.97 -92.28
CA THR A 355 43.49 -82.76 -91.53
C THR A 355 43.28 -82.32 -90.08
N GLU A 356 44.35 -81.99 -89.36
CA GLU A 356 44.30 -81.75 -87.89
C GLU A 356 43.48 -80.51 -87.51
N LEU A 357 43.55 -79.46 -88.34
CA LEU A 357 42.86 -78.18 -88.14
C LEU A 357 41.35 -78.34 -87.95
N LYS A 358 40.75 -79.37 -88.58
CA LYS A 358 39.30 -79.60 -88.57
C LYS A 358 38.77 -80.10 -87.22
N TYR A 359 39.59 -80.81 -86.44
CA TYR A 359 39.17 -81.36 -85.14
C TYR A 359 39.17 -80.27 -84.05
N LEU A 360 40.19 -79.41 -84.03
CA LEU A 360 40.37 -78.36 -83.03
C LEU A 360 39.19 -77.36 -82.99
N VAL A 361 38.71 -76.96 -84.18
CA VAL A 361 37.59 -76.02 -84.35
C VAL A 361 36.27 -76.55 -83.78
N MET A 362 36.06 -77.87 -83.76
CA MET A 362 34.85 -78.46 -83.16
C MET A 362 34.85 -78.39 -81.63
N SER A 363 36.02 -78.52 -80.99
CA SER A 363 36.15 -78.48 -79.53
C SER A 363 35.79 -77.11 -78.96
N GLN A 364 36.40 -76.04 -79.50
CA GLN A 364 36.24 -74.66 -79.04
C GLN A 364 34.77 -74.16 -79.08
N LYS A 365 33.95 -74.72 -79.98
CA LYS A 365 32.56 -74.28 -80.16
C LYS A 365 31.63 -74.66 -78.99
N THR A 366 31.93 -75.74 -78.27
CA THR A 366 31.08 -76.23 -77.16
C THR A 366 31.39 -75.53 -75.83
N GLU A 367 32.62 -75.09 -75.61
CA GLU A 367 33.05 -74.40 -74.39
C GLU A 367 32.40 -73.02 -74.23
N ILE A 368 32.30 -72.27 -75.34
CA ILE A 368 31.68 -70.93 -75.37
C ILE A 368 30.21 -70.98 -74.89
N GLU A 369 29.47 -72.01 -75.28
CA GLU A 369 28.05 -72.19 -74.94
C GLU A 369 27.84 -72.45 -73.43
N LEU A 370 28.80 -73.13 -72.78
CA LEU A 370 28.79 -73.37 -71.33
C LEU A 370 28.96 -72.06 -70.53
N LEU A 371 29.86 -71.19 -70.99
CA LEU A 371 30.19 -69.93 -70.30
C LEU A 371 29.02 -68.94 -70.33
N GLN A 372 28.33 -68.78 -71.47
CA GLN A 372 27.14 -67.94 -71.57
C GLN A 372 26.02 -68.37 -70.60
N LYS A 373 25.93 -69.67 -70.28
CA LYS A 373 24.94 -70.25 -69.36
C LYS A 373 25.26 -69.95 -67.89
N LYS A 374 26.53 -69.69 -67.52
CA LYS A 374 26.93 -69.23 -66.18
C LYS A 374 26.57 -67.76 -65.95
N LEU A 375 26.86 -66.88 -66.90
CA LEU A 375 26.63 -65.43 -66.79
C LEU A 375 25.16 -65.07 -66.51
N LYS A 376 24.20 -65.82 -67.08
CA LYS A 376 22.76 -65.63 -66.84
C LYS A 376 22.29 -66.01 -65.42
N ARG A 377 23.13 -66.67 -64.60
CA ARG A 377 22.81 -67.04 -63.21
C ARG A 377 23.27 -65.97 -62.22
N THR A 378 24.47 -65.43 -62.37
CA THR A 378 25.05 -64.42 -61.46
C THR A 378 24.21 -63.15 -61.39
N ASN A 379 23.75 -62.63 -62.54
CA ASN A 379 22.94 -61.41 -62.59
C ASN A 379 21.59 -61.50 -61.84
N ARG A 380 21.09 -62.72 -61.55
CA ARG A 380 19.87 -62.91 -60.74
C ARG A 380 20.13 -62.84 -59.23
N SER A 381 21.37 -62.98 -58.79
CA SER A 381 21.72 -62.96 -57.36
C SER A 381 21.90 -61.55 -56.80
N LEU A 382 22.26 -60.58 -57.66
CA LEU A 382 22.65 -59.23 -57.23
C LEU A 382 21.44 -58.33 -56.89
N ALA A 383 20.26 -58.63 -57.44
CA ALA A 383 19.07 -57.78 -57.33
C ALA A 383 18.38 -57.81 -55.95
N ASN A 384 18.68 -58.77 -55.08
CA ASN A 384 17.88 -59.09 -53.89
C ASN A 384 18.40 -58.48 -52.57
N HIS A 385 19.41 -57.62 -52.59
CA HIS A 385 20.15 -57.19 -51.39
C HIS A 385 20.00 -55.69 -51.00
N SER A 386 19.08 -54.94 -51.63
CA SER A 386 19.07 -53.46 -51.54
C SER A 386 18.09 -52.81 -50.55
N LEU A 387 17.24 -53.57 -49.82
CA LEU A 387 16.18 -53.00 -48.98
C LEU A 387 16.02 -53.68 -47.61
N CYS A 388 16.66 -53.14 -46.57
CA CYS A 388 16.29 -53.42 -45.16
C CYS A 388 16.82 -52.35 -44.20
N SER A 389 15.95 -51.48 -43.66
CA SER A 389 16.12 -50.77 -42.37
C SER A 389 14.94 -49.82 -42.09
N ARG A 390 13.88 -50.31 -41.44
CA ARG A 390 13.00 -49.48 -40.59
C ARG A 390 12.05 -50.28 -39.70
N ASP A 391 11.45 -49.53 -38.78
CA ASP A 391 10.30 -49.82 -37.93
C ASP A 391 10.53 -50.78 -36.73
N PHE A 392 10.58 -50.18 -35.54
CA PHE A 392 10.46 -50.85 -34.23
C PHE A 392 9.73 -49.89 -33.27
N LEU A 393 8.47 -50.20 -32.93
CA LEU A 393 7.67 -49.50 -31.92
C LEU A 393 6.53 -50.42 -31.43
N ASP A 394 5.94 -50.07 -30.28
CA ASP A 394 4.78 -50.69 -29.63
C ASP A 394 4.81 -52.20 -29.32
N CYS A 395 5.19 -52.52 -28.08
CA CYS A 395 4.48 -53.52 -27.26
C CYS A 395 4.85 -53.42 -25.77
N ILE A 396 3.85 -53.20 -24.88
CA ILE A 396 3.77 -53.71 -23.49
C ILE A 396 2.47 -53.24 -22.80
N SER A 397 1.71 -54.20 -22.22
CA SER A 397 0.71 -54.08 -21.12
C SER A 397 -0.73 -54.56 -21.38
N THR A 398 -0.95 -55.88 -21.41
CA THR A 398 -2.28 -56.48 -21.12
C THR A 398 -2.16 -57.79 -20.31
N ARG A 399 -2.34 -57.72 -18.99
CA ARG A 399 -2.52 -58.85 -18.04
C ARG A 399 -3.07 -58.28 -16.71
N ALA A 400 -3.85 -58.99 -15.89
CA ALA A 400 -4.56 -60.27 -16.09
C ALA A 400 -5.77 -60.34 -15.15
N GLY A 401 -6.83 -61.06 -15.54
CA GLY A 401 -7.95 -61.38 -14.65
C GLY A 401 -8.07 -62.88 -14.41
N LYS A 402 -8.25 -63.30 -13.15
CA LYS A 402 -8.66 -64.68 -12.79
C LYS A 402 -9.78 -64.64 -11.73
N LYS A 403 -10.71 -65.60 -11.81
CA LYS A 403 -11.91 -65.72 -10.96
C LYS A 403 -11.85 -67.02 -10.16
N TYR A 404 -12.40 -67.01 -8.94
CA TYR A 404 -12.80 -68.21 -8.20
C TYR A 404 -14.23 -68.03 -7.64
N LYS A 405 -14.93 -69.12 -7.30
CA LYS A 405 -16.37 -69.14 -6.97
C LYS A 405 -16.69 -70.00 -5.74
N LYS A 406 -17.43 -69.42 -4.76
CA LYS A 406 -18.31 -70.09 -3.77
C LYS A 406 -17.63 -71.10 -2.81
N PRO A 407 -18.31 -71.65 -1.76
CA PRO A 407 -19.69 -71.42 -1.28
C PRO A 407 -19.78 -70.87 0.19
N PRO A 408 -20.98 -70.54 0.71
CA PRO A 408 -21.17 -70.04 2.08
C PRO A 408 -21.59 -71.13 3.09
N VAL A 409 -21.31 -70.90 4.39
CA VAL A 409 -21.83 -71.71 5.51
C VAL A 409 -22.43 -70.79 6.58
N LYS A 410 -23.68 -71.05 7.00
CA LYS A 410 -24.33 -70.36 8.13
C LYS A 410 -23.97 -71.04 9.45
N ARG A 411 -23.60 -70.27 10.49
CA ARG A 411 -23.82 -70.67 11.90
C ARG A 411 -23.79 -69.48 12.88
N SER A 412 -24.85 -68.67 12.89
CA SER A 412 -25.13 -67.75 14.00
C SER A 412 -25.80 -68.51 15.15
N ARG A 413 -25.30 -68.40 16.39
CA ARG A 413 -25.94 -69.07 17.54
C ARG A 413 -25.74 -68.39 18.90
N SER A 414 -26.31 -67.20 19.07
CA SER A 414 -27.11 -66.82 20.26
C SER A 414 -27.64 -65.40 20.10
N LEU A 415 -28.90 -65.18 20.49
CA LEU A 415 -29.51 -63.85 20.61
C LEU A 415 -29.81 -63.60 22.09
N SER A 416 -29.53 -62.38 22.57
CA SER A 416 -30.44 -61.65 23.46
C SER A 416 -30.11 -60.16 23.45
N PRO A 417 -31.10 -59.25 23.58
CA PRO A 417 -30.94 -57.86 23.18
C PRO A 417 -30.72 -56.88 24.34
N LYS A 418 -29.92 -55.83 24.07
CA LYS A 418 -29.96 -54.52 24.75
C LYS A 418 -29.85 -53.46 23.65
N SER A 419 -30.96 -52.87 23.21
CA SER A 419 -31.67 -51.73 23.83
C SER A 419 -31.00 -50.37 23.51
N PHE A 420 -31.41 -49.80 22.38
CA PHE A 420 -31.42 -48.37 21.99
C PHE A 420 -30.14 -47.52 22.05
N LEU A 421 -30.01 -46.65 21.03
CA LEU A 421 -29.23 -45.39 21.07
C LEU A 421 -27.74 -45.50 21.45
N LYS A 422 -27.00 -46.33 20.72
CA LYS A 422 -25.61 -46.02 20.36
C LYS A 422 -25.47 -46.18 18.85
N GLU A 423 -24.79 -45.24 18.18
CA GLU A 423 -24.53 -45.38 16.74
C GLU A 423 -23.69 -46.64 16.51
N SER A 424 -24.16 -47.50 15.59
CA SER A 424 -23.45 -48.72 15.22
C SER A 424 -22.00 -48.38 14.89
N GLU A 425 -21.07 -49.24 15.27
CA GLU A 425 -19.66 -49.09 14.91
C GLU A 425 -19.50 -48.97 13.39
N GLU A 426 -20.31 -49.72 12.63
CA GLU A 426 -20.44 -49.59 11.19
C GLU A 426 -20.95 -48.21 10.76
N LEU A 427 -21.86 -47.57 11.49
CA LEU A 427 -22.32 -46.21 11.18
C LEU A 427 -21.22 -45.16 11.46
N ARG A 428 -20.37 -45.38 12.48
CA ARG A 428 -19.18 -44.54 12.72
C ARG A 428 -18.14 -44.72 11.60
N LYS A 429 -17.86 -45.96 11.18
CA LYS A 429 -17.01 -46.25 10.02
C LYS A 429 -17.56 -45.64 8.73
N LEU A 430 -18.87 -45.72 8.52
CA LEU A 430 -19.58 -45.14 7.36
C LEU A 430 -19.43 -43.61 7.35
N LYS A 431 -19.68 -42.92 8.48
CA LYS A 431 -19.45 -41.46 8.59
C LYS A 431 -18.00 -41.04 8.35
N ILE A 432 -17.03 -41.84 8.80
CA ILE A 432 -15.60 -41.60 8.51
C ILE A 432 -15.33 -41.80 7.01
N ALA A 433 -15.92 -42.82 6.38
CA ALA A 433 -15.84 -43.02 4.94
C ALA A 433 -16.50 -41.88 4.13
N GLU A 434 -17.68 -41.40 4.55
CA GLU A 434 -18.36 -40.22 3.96
C GLU A 434 -17.50 -38.96 4.09
N GLY A 435 -16.88 -38.73 5.25
CA GLY A 435 -15.93 -37.64 5.46
C GLY A 435 -14.71 -37.72 4.53
N LYS A 436 -14.15 -38.92 4.36
CA LYS A 436 -13.05 -39.18 3.41
C LYS A 436 -13.48 -39.00 1.96
N ILE A 437 -14.65 -39.49 1.57
CA ILE A 437 -15.21 -39.33 0.22
C ILE A 437 -15.45 -37.84 -0.08
N SER A 438 -16.07 -37.09 0.84
CA SER A 438 -16.31 -35.65 0.68
C SER A 438 -15.00 -34.84 0.58
N ASN A 439 -13.98 -35.20 1.36
CA ASN A 439 -12.64 -34.62 1.23
C ASN A 439 -11.97 -34.97 -0.10
N LEU A 440 -12.11 -36.21 -0.59
CA LEU A 440 -11.58 -36.64 -1.90
C LEU A 440 -12.32 -35.96 -3.06
N GLU A 441 -13.64 -35.81 -3.00
CA GLU A 441 -14.43 -35.02 -3.97
C GLU A 441 -13.99 -33.56 -4.00
N LYS A 442 -13.71 -32.96 -2.84
CA LYS A 442 -13.22 -31.58 -2.74
C LYS A 442 -11.84 -31.45 -3.38
N THR A 443 -10.94 -32.40 -3.13
CA THR A 443 -9.62 -32.47 -3.77
C THR A 443 -9.74 -32.65 -5.29
N LEU A 444 -10.62 -33.54 -5.75
CA LEU A 444 -10.91 -33.76 -7.18
C LEU A 444 -11.42 -32.49 -7.85
N ARG A 445 -12.36 -31.76 -7.22
CA ARG A 445 -12.87 -30.47 -7.71
C ARG A 445 -11.77 -29.42 -7.83
N LEU A 446 -10.79 -29.40 -6.92
CA LEU A 446 -9.63 -28.51 -7.01
C LEU A 446 -8.62 -28.94 -8.08
N LYS A 447 -8.40 -30.24 -8.29
CA LYS A 447 -7.59 -30.75 -9.42
C LYS A 447 -8.23 -30.49 -10.78
N ILE A 448 -9.55 -30.49 -10.87
CA ILE A 448 -10.27 -30.05 -12.08
C ILE A 448 -10.02 -28.54 -12.29
N GLN A 449 -10.14 -27.71 -11.26
CA GLN A 449 -9.81 -26.27 -11.35
C GLN A 449 -8.34 -26.02 -11.76
N GLU A 450 -7.36 -26.73 -11.18
CA GLU A 450 -5.93 -26.66 -11.58
C GLU A 450 -5.77 -26.94 -13.08
N ASN A 451 -6.45 -27.98 -13.60
CA ASN A 451 -6.42 -28.34 -15.02
C ASN A 451 -7.14 -27.32 -15.92
N ASP A 452 -8.28 -26.77 -15.51
CA ASP A 452 -9.03 -25.80 -16.32
C ASP A 452 -8.37 -24.42 -16.35
N GLU A 453 -7.66 -24.02 -15.29
CA GLU A 453 -6.84 -22.80 -15.30
C GLU A 453 -5.54 -22.99 -16.12
N LEU A 454 -4.92 -24.18 -16.09
CA LEU A 454 -3.86 -24.57 -17.03
C LEU A 454 -4.34 -24.50 -18.50
N ARG A 455 -5.50 -25.07 -18.81
CA ARG A 455 -6.12 -25.02 -20.15
C ARG A 455 -6.37 -23.58 -20.60
N GLN A 456 -6.89 -22.73 -19.70
CA GLN A 456 -7.10 -21.31 -19.99
C GLN A 456 -5.79 -20.55 -20.25
N ALA A 457 -4.74 -20.81 -19.46
CA ALA A 457 -3.41 -20.23 -19.70
C ALA A 457 -2.85 -20.67 -21.07
N HIS A 458 -2.95 -21.94 -21.43
CA HIS A 458 -2.53 -22.44 -22.73
C HIS A 458 -3.35 -21.85 -23.90
N GLU A 459 -4.68 -21.74 -23.78
CA GLU A 459 -5.50 -21.09 -24.82
C GLU A 459 -5.22 -19.58 -24.95
N LYS A 460 -4.93 -18.87 -23.85
CA LYS A 460 -4.45 -17.47 -23.94
C LYS A 460 -3.12 -17.38 -24.65
N ARG A 461 -2.13 -18.21 -24.29
CA ARG A 461 -0.81 -18.24 -24.93
C ARG A 461 -0.90 -18.58 -26.42
N LYS A 462 -1.79 -19.51 -26.78
CA LYS A 462 -2.14 -19.87 -28.16
C LYS A 462 -2.80 -18.70 -28.91
N LYS A 463 -3.71 -17.95 -28.28
CA LYS A 463 -4.28 -16.72 -28.86
C LYS A 463 -3.23 -15.62 -29.02
N ARG A 464 -2.37 -15.36 -28.02
CA ARG A 464 -1.22 -14.44 -28.12
C ARG A 464 -0.34 -14.81 -29.33
N LEU A 465 0.00 -16.09 -29.50
CA LEU A 465 0.77 -16.59 -30.63
C LEU A 465 0.05 -16.45 -31.98
N GLN A 466 -1.25 -16.74 -32.04
CA GLN A 466 -2.05 -16.57 -33.26
C GLN A 466 -2.12 -15.10 -33.69
N THR A 467 -2.37 -14.18 -32.76
CA THR A 467 -2.33 -12.73 -33.03
C THR A 467 -0.95 -12.28 -33.48
N LEU A 468 0.13 -12.76 -32.85
CA LEU A 468 1.50 -12.46 -33.26
C LEU A 468 1.80 -12.98 -34.68
N GLN A 469 1.33 -14.18 -35.04
CA GLN A 469 1.47 -14.73 -36.39
C GLN A 469 0.65 -13.96 -37.44
N ILE A 470 -0.55 -13.50 -37.09
CA ILE A 470 -1.38 -12.65 -37.96
C ILE A 470 -0.69 -11.30 -38.17
N ASN A 471 -0.20 -10.67 -37.10
CA ASN A 471 0.53 -9.40 -37.17
C ASN A 471 1.83 -9.54 -37.98
N TYR A 472 2.57 -10.65 -37.82
CA TYR A 472 3.76 -10.93 -38.62
C TYR A 472 3.43 -11.14 -40.11
N ARG A 473 2.31 -11.80 -40.44
CA ARG A 473 1.82 -11.90 -41.83
C ARG A 473 1.42 -10.52 -42.38
N ALA A 474 0.74 -9.69 -41.59
CA ALA A 474 0.35 -8.34 -41.99
C ALA A 474 1.58 -7.46 -42.27
N VAL A 475 2.57 -7.45 -41.36
CA VAL A 475 3.83 -6.71 -41.54
C VAL A 475 4.66 -7.27 -42.71
N LYS A 476 4.68 -8.60 -42.91
CA LYS A 476 5.33 -9.21 -44.09
C LYS A 476 4.64 -8.82 -45.40
N ASN A 477 3.31 -8.76 -45.42
CA ASN A 477 2.55 -8.32 -46.59
C ASN A 477 2.79 -6.83 -46.86
N GLN A 478 2.78 -5.96 -45.84
CA GLN A 478 3.10 -4.54 -45.96
C GLN A 478 4.55 -4.31 -46.45
N LEU A 479 5.52 -5.07 -45.96
CA LEU A 479 6.89 -5.05 -46.48
C LEU A 479 6.93 -5.46 -47.95
N LYS A 480 6.20 -6.52 -48.33
CA LYS A 480 6.13 -6.99 -49.72
C LYS A 480 5.40 -6.00 -50.64
N GLU A 481 4.35 -5.33 -50.18
CA GLU A 481 3.65 -4.26 -50.89
C GLU A 481 4.56 -3.04 -51.11
N LEU A 482 5.39 -2.69 -50.12
CA LEU A 482 6.42 -1.66 -50.24
C LEU A 482 7.54 -2.07 -51.21
N GLU A 483 8.06 -3.30 -51.12
CA GLU A 483 9.07 -3.84 -52.05
C GLU A 483 8.54 -3.92 -53.50
N GLU A 484 7.31 -4.39 -53.71
CA GLU A 484 6.66 -4.42 -55.03
C GLU A 484 6.43 -3.00 -55.58
N GLY A 485 6.25 -2.01 -54.71
CA GLY A 485 6.22 -0.58 -55.05
C GLY A 485 7.53 -0.02 -55.61
N TYR A 486 8.68 -0.64 -55.34
CA TYR A 486 9.98 -0.29 -55.94
C TYR A 486 10.34 -1.15 -57.17
N GLY A 487 9.52 -2.16 -57.50
CA GLY A 487 9.88 -3.22 -58.44
C GLY A 487 9.71 -2.93 -59.94
N LYS A 488 9.12 -1.79 -60.35
CA LYS A 488 8.89 -1.47 -61.78
C LYS A 488 9.02 0.03 -62.12
N PRO A 489 9.87 0.41 -63.10
CA PRO A 489 9.81 1.73 -63.71
C PRO A 489 8.64 1.79 -64.71
N GLY A 490 7.45 2.21 -64.24
CA GLY A 490 6.24 2.20 -65.07
C GLY A 490 5.15 3.15 -64.59
N ASN A 491 5.14 4.37 -65.16
CA ASN A 491 4.03 5.33 -65.24
C ASN A 491 2.87 5.16 -64.25
N ASN A 492 2.93 5.87 -63.12
CA ASN A 492 1.72 6.32 -62.42
C ASN A 492 1.92 7.70 -61.80
N LYS A 493 1.35 8.72 -62.44
CA LYS A 493 1.17 10.05 -61.84
C LYS A 493 0.06 9.94 -60.78
N ASN A 494 0.43 9.80 -59.51
CA ASN A 494 -0.40 10.10 -58.32
C ASN A 494 0.33 9.87 -56.98
N GLY A 495 1.67 9.97 -56.96
CA GLY A 495 2.39 10.12 -55.70
C GLY A 495 2.02 11.46 -55.07
N LYS A 496 1.41 11.44 -53.88
CA LYS A 496 1.17 12.68 -53.12
C LYS A 496 2.49 13.43 -52.94
N GLU A 497 2.47 14.74 -53.14
CA GLU A 497 3.67 15.57 -52.97
C GLU A 497 4.23 15.34 -51.56
N ARG A 498 5.49 14.88 -51.51
CA ARG A 498 6.26 14.91 -50.28
C ARG A 498 6.65 16.37 -50.08
N SER A 499 6.02 17.02 -49.10
CA SER A 499 6.19 18.45 -48.82
C SER A 499 7.66 18.87 -48.90
N ASP A 500 7.91 19.98 -49.59
CA ASP A 500 9.25 20.47 -49.92
C ASP A 500 10.19 20.42 -48.69
N PRO A 501 11.36 19.74 -48.78
CA PRO A 501 12.33 19.66 -47.69
C PRO A 501 12.74 20.99 -47.05
N GLN A 502 12.51 22.14 -47.69
CA GLN A 502 12.71 23.45 -47.07
C GLN A 502 11.68 23.76 -45.97
N HIS A 503 10.43 23.31 -46.10
CA HIS A 503 9.38 23.53 -45.10
C HIS A 503 9.55 22.67 -43.83
N LEU A 504 10.32 21.59 -43.89
CA LEU A 504 10.64 20.72 -42.74
C LEU A 504 11.85 21.18 -41.92
N ARG A 505 12.38 22.38 -42.20
CA ARG A 505 13.54 22.98 -41.49
C ARG A 505 13.17 23.98 -40.38
N GLN A 506 11.89 24.33 -40.22
CA GLN A 506 11.45 25.28 -39.18
C GLN A 506 11.19 24.63 -37.81
N GLU A 507 11.00 23.32 -37.78
CA GLU A 507 11.08 22.52 -36.54
C GLU A 507 12.40 21.74 -36.55
N ASN A 508 12.93 21.42 -35.36
CA ASN A 508 14.09 20.55 -35.21
C ASN A 508 13.73 19.13 -35.65
N SER A 509 13.81 18.85 -36.95
CA SER A 509 13.39 17.57 -37.54
C SER A 509 14.15 16.40 -36.93
N ASP A 510 15.45 16.56 -36.63
CA ASP A 510 16.23 15.55 -35.91
C ASP A 510 15.75 15.33 -34.46
N ALA A 511 15.25 16.37 -33.77
CA ALA A 511 14.63 16.21 -32.46
C ALA A 511 13.29 15.46 -32.58
N VAL A 512 12.44 15.79 -33.57
CA VAL A 512 11.19 15.06 -33.82
C VAL A 512 11.44 13.60 -34.21
N TRP A 513 12.50 13.32 -34.98
CA TRP A 513 12.93 11.95 -35.28
C TRP A 513 13.51 11.22 -34.07
N ASN A 514 14.24 11.92 -33.19
CA ASN A 514 14.76 11.35 -31.93
C ASN A 514 13.62 11.06 -30.94
N GLU A 515 12.63 11.94 -30.79
CA GLU A 515 11.42 11.71 -30.01
C GLU A 515 10.60 10.55 -30.61
N LEU A 516 10.39 10.51 -31.94
CA LEU A 516 9.69 9.41 -32.58
C LEU A 516 10.46 8.08 -32.45
N ALA A 517 11.80 8.10 -32.48
CA ALA A 517 12.63 6.94 -32.19
C ALA A 517 12.58 6.52 -30.71
N TYR A 518 12.52 7.49 -29.79
CA TYR A 518 12.29 7.29 -28.36
C TYR A 518 10.94 6.61 -28.14
N PHE A 519 9.82 7.22 -28.58
CA PHE A 519 8.48 6.63 -28.45
C PHE A 519 8.35 5.27 -29.15
N LYS A 520 9.03 5.04 -30.28
CA LYS A 520 9.06 3.73 -30.96
C LYS A 520 9.85 2.68 -30.18
N LYS A 521 10.94 3.06 -29.50
CA LYS A 521 11.72 2.22 -28.58
C LYS A 521 10.93 1.94 -27.30
N GLU A 522 10.29 2.95 -26.73
CA GLU A 522 9.45 2.90 -25.54
C GLU A 522 8.21 2.01 -25.78
N HIS A 523 7.48 2.22 -26.87
CA HIS A 523 6.36 1.36 -27.26
C HIS A 523 6.81 -0.09 -27.52
N LYS A 524 8.01 -0.32 -28.08
CA LYS A 524 8.56 -1.67 -28.21
C LYS A 524 8.90 -2.30 -26.85
N LYS A 525 9.47 -1.53 -25.93
CA LYS A 525 9.75 -1.96 -24.54
C LYS A 525 8.45 -2.31 -23.81
N LEU A 526 7.48 -1.39 -23.77
CA LEU A 526 6.16 -1.57 -23.15
C LEU A 526 5.37 -2.74 -23.75
N LEU A 527 5.50 -3.02 -25.06
CA LEU A 527 4.85 -4.16 -25.70
C LEU A 527 5.47 -5.50 -25.27
N ILE A 528 6.79 -5.54 -25.04
CA ILE A 528 7.49 -6.72 -24.50
C ILE A 528 7.14 -6.90 -23.03
N GLU A 529 7.19 -5.84 -22.23
CA GLU A 529 6.85 -5.85 -20.81
C GLU A 529 5.39 -6.29 -20.58
N LYS A 530 4.44 -5.76 -21.37
CA LYS A 530 3.05 -6.23 -21.36
C LYS A 530 2.94 -7.72 -21.67
N LEU A 531 3.66 -8.23 -22.66
CA LEU A 531 3.60 -9.65 -23.02
C LEU A 531 4.20 -10.55 -21.92
N ASN A 532 5.25 -10.08 -21.25
CA ASN A 532 5.83 -10.76 -20.08
C ASN A 532 4.86 -10.76 -18.90
N LEU A 533 4.29 -9.60 -18.54
CA LEU A 533 3.31 -9.47 -17.45
C LEU A 533 2.03 -10.29 -17.69
N GLU A 534 1.54 -10.37 -18.93
CA GLU A 534 0.42 -11.24 -19.28
C GLU A 534 0.75 -12.74 -19.15
N GLU A 535 2.01 -13.12 -19.33
CA GLU A 535 2.51 -14.49 -19.20
C GLU A 535 2.77 -14.84 -17.71
N GLU A 536 3.37 -13.94 -16.93
CA GLU A 536 3.52 -14.05 -15.47
C GLU A 536 2.16 -14.12 -14.78
N LEU A 537 1.17 -13.31 -15.17
CA LEU A 537 -0.18 -13.35 -14.61
C LEU A 537 -0.93 -14.66 -14.91
N ASP A 538 -0.60 -15.34 -16.01
CA ASP A 538 -1.14 -16.67 -16.33
C ASP A 538 -0.42 -17.76 -15.52
N GLN A 539 0.91 -17.68 -15.37
CA GLN A 539 1.69 -18.60 -14.54
C GLN A 539 1.31 -18.50 -13.05
N MET A 540 1.16 -17.28 -12.51
CA MET A 540 0.77 -17.06 -11.11
C MET A 540 -0.65 -17.55 -10.80
N LYS A 541 -1.58 -17.55 -11.77
CA LYS A 541 -2.92 -18.14 -11.59
C LYS A 541 -2.87 -19.65 -11.52
N VAL A 542 -2.14 -20.27 -12.46
CA VAL A 542 -1.86 -21.72 -12.43
C VAL A 542 -1.21 -22.13 -11.10
N GLN A 543 -0.20 -21.39 -10.65
CA GLN A 543 0.48 -21.66 -9.38
C GLN A 543 -0.47 -21.49 -8.18
N ALA A 544 -1.29 -20.44 -8.13
CA ALA A 544 -2.24 -20.23 -7.04
C ALA A 544 -3.29 -21.36 -6.93
N SER A 545 -3.79 -21.91 -8.04
CA SER A 545 -4.71 -23.06 -8.01
C SER A 545 -4.01 -24.40 -7.74
N ARG A 546 -2.75 -24.55 -8.15
CA ARG A 546 -1.88 -25.66 -7.72
C ARG A 546 -1.67 -25.66 -6.21
N ASP A 547 -1.32 -24.52 -5.63
CA ASP A 547 -1.13 -24.34 -4.19
C ASP A 547 -2.44 -24.54 -3.42
N LYS A 548 -3.57 -24.07 -3.97
CA LYS A 548 -4.91 -24.35 -3.42
C LYS A 548 -5.22 -25.85 -3.36
N SER A 549 -4.73 -26.65 -4.32
CA SER A 549 -4.86 -28.11 -4.30
C SER A 549 -3.90 -28.75 -3.29
N THR A 550 -2.61 -28.40 -3.30
CA THR A 550 -1.64 -29.01 -2.36
C THR A 550 -1.97 -28.67 -0.89
N ILE A 551 -2.50 -27.48 -0.62
CA ILE A 551 -3.05 -27.13 0.70
C ILE A 551 -4.23 -28.03 1.07
N GLN A 552 -5.13 -28.38 0.15
CA GLN A 552 -6.23 -29.32 0.43
C GLN A 552 -5.71 -30.77 0.62
N GLU A 553 -4.70 -31.18 -0.12
CA GLU A 553 -4.03 -32.48 0.05
C GLU A 553 -3.36 -32.59 1.44
N LEU A 554 -2.63 -31.56 1.88
CA LEU A 554 -2.03 -31.48 3.22
C LEU A 554 -3.09 -31.46 4.34
N ASN A 555 -4.20 -30.72 4.15
CA ASN A 555 -5.32 -30.74 5.10
C ASN A 555 -5.97 -32.13 5.22
N MET A 556 -5.99 -32.91 4.13
CA MET A 556 -6.49 -34.29 4.16
C MET A 556 -5.54 -35.21 4.95
N CYS A 557 -4.22 -35.08 4.77
CA CYS A 557 -3.23 -35.82 5.58
C CYS A 557 -3.37 -35.49 7.08
N LEU A 558 -3.42 -34.20 7.44
CA LEU A 558 -3.62 -33.74 8.83
C LEU A 558 -4.95 -34.20 9.43
N GLN A 559 -5.97 -34.48 8.61
CA GLN A 559 -7.23 -35.06 9.08
C GLN A 559 -7.12 -36.59 9.25
N GLN A 560 -6.42 -37.29 8.36
CA GLN A 560 -6.16 -38.72 8.49
C GLN A 560 -5.36 -39.03 9.76
N GLU A 561 -4.32 -38.26 10.08
CA GLU A 561 -3.56 -38.37 11.33
C GLU A 561 -4.46 -38.24 12.58
N ARG A 562 -5.40 -37.29 12.57
CA ARG A 562 -6.36 -37.08 13.67
C ARG A 562 -7.33 -38.27 13.81
N GLU A 563 -7.80 -38.80 12.69
CA GLU A 563 -8.69 -39.97 12.67
C GLU A 563 -7.97 -41.25 13.13
N GLU A 564 -6.68 -41.42 12.79
CA GLU A 564 -5.85 -42.51 13.31
C GLU A 564 -5.60 -42.42 14.81
N VAL A 565 -5.32 -41.22 15.34
CA VAL A 565 -5.15 -41.01 16.79
C VAL A 565 -6.46 -41.31 17.54
N LEU A 566 -7.61 -40.93 16.97
CA LEU A 566 -8.93 -41.29 17.51
C LEU A 566 -9.21 -42.80 17.43
N HIS A 567 -8.72 -43.51 16.40
CA HIS A 567 -8.88 -44.95 16.28
C HIS A 567 -8.05 -45.70 17.33
N LYS A 568 -6.77 -45.30 17.54
CA LYS A 568 -5.87 -45.90 18.53
C LYS A 568 -6.43 -45.77 19.96
N LEU A 569 -7.01 -44.62 20.30
CA LEU A 569 -7.72 -44.40 21.57
C LEU A 569 -8.99 -45.27 21.73
N GLY A 570 -9.58 -45.76 20.64
CA GLY A 570 -10.74 -46.66 20.70
C GLY A 570 -10.37 -48.14 20.89
N GLU A 571 -9.18 -48.57 20.46
CA GLU A 571 -8.71 -49.95 20.59
C GLU A 571 -8.21 -50.28 22.01
N GLU A 572 -7.69 -49.28 22.74
CA GLU A 572 -7.24 -49.46 24.13
C GLU A 572 -8.40 -49.70 25.13
N ASP A 573 -9.63 -49.28 24.80
CA ASP A 573 -10.83 -49.43 25.65
C ASP A 573 -11.43 -50.85 25.62
N GLU A 574 -11.29 -51.61 24.51
CA GLU A 574 -12.01 -52.90 24.33
C GLU A 574 -11.26 -54.14 24.85
N VAL A 575 -9.97 -54.05 25.21
CA VAL A 575 -9.13 -55.22 25.55
C VAL A 575 -8.83 -55.32 27.06
N ASN A 576 -9.79 -55.85 27.82
CA ASN A 576 -9.70 -56.06 29.27
C ASN A 576 -10.59 -57.26 29.71
N HIS A 577 -10.18 -58.26 30.50
CA HIS A 577 -8.91 -58.58 31.18
C HIS A 577 -8.71 -60.12 31.29
N SER A 578 -7.54 -60.61 31.74
CA SER A 578 -7.43 -61.89 32.48
C SER A 578 -6.15 -62.06 33.32
N THR A 579 -6.33 -62.42 34.60
CA THR A 579 -5.33 -62.77 35.65
C THR A 579 -4.34 -61.67 36.14
N PRO A 580 -4.15 -61.47 37.47
CA PRO A 580 -3.32 -60.38 37.99
C PRO A 580 -1.94 -60.83 38.53
N LYS A 581 -0.85 -60.24 38.00
CA LYS A 581 0.48 -60.24 38.66
C LYS A 581 0.60 -59.03 39.58
N LYS A 582 1.07 -59.22 40.83
CA LYS A 582 1.04 -58.19 41.89
C LYS A 582 1.84 -56.89 41.61
N ASN A 583 2.72 -56.87 40.62
CA ASN A 583 3.41 -55.65 40.14
C ASN A 583 2.41 -54.59 39.60
N VAL A 584 1.27 -55.03 39.05
CA VAL A 584 0.28 -54.13 38.42
C VAL A 584 -0.22 -53.04 39.36
N LYS A 585 -0.25 -53.22 40.69
CA LYS A 585 -0.70 -52.15 41.60
C LYS A 585 0.25 -50.94 41.64
N GLU A 586 1.56 -51.16 41.64
CA GLU A 586 2.55 -50.07 41.76
C GLU A 586 2.80 -49.38 40.41
N ILE A 587 2.87 -50.16 39.33
CA ILE A 587 2.80 -49.62 37.96
C ILE A 587 1.47 -48.89 37.75
N SER A 588 0.32 -49.40 38.22
CA SER A 588 -0.93 -48.65 38.14
C SER A 588 -0.92 -47.40 39.02
N ALA A 589 -0.19 -47.37 40.15
CA ALA A 589 -0.10 -46.17 40.97
C ALA A 589 0.73 -45.07 40.26
N GLN A 590 1.87 -45.42 39.66
CA GLN A 590 2.64 -44.48 38.84
C GLN A 590 1.88 -44.09 37.56
N THR A 591 1.24 -45.03 36.87
CA THR A 591 0.44 -44.75 35.67
C THR A 591 -0.81 -43.95 36.00
N LEU A 592 -1.50 -44.18 37.13
CA LEU A 592 -2.59 -43.31 37.60
C LEU A 592 -2.08 -41.94 38.04
N GLN A 593 -0.91 -41.84 38.67
CA GLN A 593 -0.30 -40.55 38.99
C GLN A 593 0.07 -39.76 37.73
N LYS A 594 0.55 -40.46 36.69
CA LYS A 594 0.92 -39.89 35.38
C LYS A 594 -0.33 -39.57 34.54
N ILE A 595 -1.36 -40.40 34.57
CA ILE A 595 -2.70 -40.12 34.06
C ILE A 595 -3.23 -38.89 34.77
N SER A 596 -3.28 -38.82 36.10
CA SER A 596 -3.74 -37.61 36.81
C SER A 596 -2.79 -36.40 36.72
N GLN A 597 -1.58 -36.54 36.19
CA GLN A 597 -0.79 -35.39 35.70
C GLN A 597 -1.24 -34.98 34.28
N LEU A 598 -1.49 -35.94 33.39
CA LEU A 598 -2.01 -35.71 32.04
C LEU A 598 -3.45 -35.16 32.07
N GLU A 599 -4.37 -35.71 32.86
CA GLU A 599 -5.72 -35.17 33.13
C GLU A 599 -5.66 -33.74 33.66
N ARG A 600 -4.71 -33.42 34.56
CA ARG A 600 -4.50 -32.03 35.01
C ARG A 600 -3.98 -31.13 33.88
N ARG A 601 -3.08 -31.61 33.03
CA ARG A 601 -2.61 -30.88 31.83
C ARG A 601 -3.71 -30.73 30.78
N ILE A 602 -4.54 -31.75 30.57
CA ILE A 602 -5.70 -31.74 29.67
C ILE A 602 -6.77 -30.80 30.23
N MET A 603 -7.04 -30.79 31.54
CA MET A 603 -7.90 -29.79 32.20
C MET A 603 -7.38 -28.35 32.03
N VAL A 604 -6.06 -28.14 32.03
CA VAL A 604 -5.44 -26.83 31.74
C VAL A 604 -5.60 -26.48 30.26
N PHE A 605 -5.20 -27.37 29.34
CA PHE A 605 -5.36 -27.18 27.90
C PHE A 605 -6.83 -27.06 27.47
N GLU A 606 -7.77 -27.67 28.19
CA GLU A 606 -9.20 -27.49 27.99
C GLU A 606 -9.67 -26.11 28.45
N LYS A 607 -9.19 -25.64 29.62
CA LYS A 607 -9.49 -24.28 30.09
C LYS A 607 -8.89 -23.23 29.15
N GLU A 608 -7.70 -23.48 28.62
CA GLU A 608 -7.06 -22.66 27.58
C GLU A 608 -7.81 -22.76 26.25
N SER A 609 -8.25 -23.95 25.83
CA SER A 609 -9.09 -24.14 24.64
C SER A 609 -10.46 -23.47 24.77
N LYS A 610 -11.05 -23.48 25.97
CA LYS A 610 -12.31 -22.77 26.30
C LYS A 610 -12.09 -21.26 26.23
N LYS A 611 -11.04 -20.72 26.88
CA LYS A 611 -10.62 -19.32 26.75
C LYS A 611 -10.33 -18.91 25.30
N LEU A 612 -9.63 -19.75 24.53
CA LEU A 612 -9.32 -19.49 23.11
C LEU A 612 -10.59 -19.54 22.24
N LYS A 613 -11.55 -20.43 22.53
CA LYS A 613 -12.87 -20.45 21.88
C LYS A 613 -13.69 -19.22 22.25
N GLU A 614 -13.60 -18.73 23.49
CA GLU A 614 -14.25 -17.50 23.95
C GLU A 614 -13.63 -16.26 23.31
N MET A 615 -12.30 -16.13 23.26
CA MET A 615 -11.62 -15.07 22.52
C MET A 615 -11.91 -15.13 21.01
N ASN A 616 -11.92 -16.31 20.40
CA ASN A 616 -12.28 -16.46 18.99
C ASN A 616 -13.77 -16.13 18.74
N LYS A 617 -14.66 -16.41 19.71
CA LYS A 617 -16.06 -15.94 19.67
C LYS A 617 -16.17 -14.42 19.83
N GLY A 618 -15.25 -13.80 20.58
CA GLY A 618 -15.01 -12.36 20.59
C GLY A 618 -14.61 -11.87 19.21
N TYR A 619 -13.45 -12.29 18.69
CA TYR A 619 -12.95 -11.90 17.37
C TYR A 619 -13.93 -12.15 16.21
N VAL A 620 -14.80 -13.16 16.29
CA VAL A 620 -15.89 -13.38 15.32
C VAL A 620 -17.01 -12.34 15.45
N LYS A 621 -17.38 -11.92 16.67
CA LYS A 621 -18.27 -10.77 16.89
C LYS A 621 -17.60 -9.49 16.39
N ASP A 622 -16.39 -9.19 16.86
CA ASP A 622 -15.63 -7.99 16.49
C ASP A 622 -15.50 -7.90 14.96
N LYS A 623 -15.20 -9.01 14.28
CA LYS A 623 -15.19 -9.10 12.81
C LYS A 623 -16.55 -8.84 12.18
N SER A 624 -17.64 -9.32 12.76
CA SER A 624 -19.00 -9.05 12.25
C SER A 624 -19.44 -7.59 12.47
N GLU A 625 -19.02 -6.98 13.58
CA GLU A 625 -19.27 -5.58 13.93
C GLU A 625 -18.41 -4.65 13.04
N LEU A 626 -17.15 -5.00 12.80
CA LEU A 626 -16.29 -4.35 11.81
C LEU A 626 -16.82 -4.51 10.38
N GLN A 627 -17.40 -5.64 10.02
CA GLN A 627 -18.08 -5.82 8.72
C GLN A 627 -19.37 -4.97 8.61
N LEU A 628 -20.10 -4.78 9.71
CA LEU A 628 -21.27 -3.90 9.76
C LEU A 628 -20.85 -2.42 9.64
N LEU A 629 -19.81 -2.01 10.38
CA LEU A 629 -19.22 -0.68 10.29
C LEU A 629 -18.66 -0.42 8.88
N LEU A 630 -17.93 -1.38 8.29
CA LEU A 630 -17.43 -1.27 6.92
C LEU A 630 -18.56 -1.05 5.91
N LYS A 631 -19.66 -1.83 5.99
CA LYS A 631 -20.85 -1.62 5.15
C LYS A 631 -21.50 -0.25 5.37
N LYS A 632 -21.52 0.25 6.61
CA LYS A 632 -22.02 1.60 6.92
C LYS A 632 -21.10 2.68 6.33
N HIS A 633 -19.79 2.46 6.35
CA HIS A 633 -18.81 3.36 5.74
C HIS A 633 -18.81 3.32 4.21
N THR A 634 -19.03 2.17 3.56
CA THR A 634 -19.18 2.10 2.09
C THR A 634 -20.48 2.75 1.65
N GLY A 635 -21.63 2.47 2.29
CA GLY A 635 -22.89 3.15 1.97
C GLY A 635 -22.78 4.67 2.13
N ALA A 636 -22.18 5.14 3.23
CA ALA A 636 -21.92 6.57 3.43
C ALA A 636 -20.83 7.16 2.49
N ALA A 637 -20.02 6.33 1.81
CA ALA A 637 -19.12 6.78 0.75
C ALA A 637 -19.87 6.87 -0.59
N GLU A 638 -20.68 5.87 -0.93
CA GLU A 638 -21.58 5.88 -2.09
C GLU A 638 -22.56 7.07 -2.05
N ASP A 639 -23.10 7.40 -0.88
CA ASP A 639 -23.99 8.57 -0.72
C ASP A 639 -23.24 9.89 -0.91
N ARG A 640 -22.00 10.01 -0.39
CA ARG A 640 -21.14 11.16 -0.68
C ARG A 640 -20.72 11.23 -2.15
N GLU A 641 -20.57 10.10 -2.83
CA GLU A 641 -20.29 10.05 -4.27
C GLU A 641 -21.49 10.57 -5.08
N LYS A 642 -22.71 10.23 -4.68
CA LYS A 642 -23.95 10.78 -5.25
C LYS A 642 -24.05 12.30 -5.00
N GLU A 643 -23.76 12.76 -3.78
CA GLU A 643 -23.71 14.20 -3.46
C GLU A 643 -22.64 14.95 -4.27
N LEU A 644 -21.43 14.40 -4.36
CA LEU A 644 -20.33 14.95 -5.17
C LEU A 644 -20.68 14.99 -6.65
N LYS A 645 -21.36 13.97 -7.18
CA LYS A 645 -21.84 13.97 -8.57
C LYS A 645 -22.85 15.09 -8.83
N ILE A 646 -23.83 15.28 -7.92
CA ILE A 646 -24.80 16.38 -7.99
C ILE A 646 -24.10 17.74 -7.87
N LEU A 647 -23.06 17.87 -7.04
CA LEU A 647 -22.25 19.07 -6.92
C LEU A 647 -21.41 19.34 -8.19
N VAL A 648 -20.84 18.31 -8.81
CA VAL A 648 -20.12 18.42 -10.10
C VAL A 648 -21.07 18.85 -11.21
N GLU A 649 -22.27 18.26 -11.30
CA GLU A 649 -23.29 18.67 -12.28
C GLU A 649 -23.67 20.16 -12.09
N LYS A 650 -23.94 20.58 -10.84
CA LYS A 650 -24.16 22.01 -10.52
C LYS A 650 -22.97 22.91 -10.86
N MET A 651 -21.74 22.46 -10.62
CA MET A 651 -20.52 23.20 -11.00
C MET A 651 -20.34 23.28 -12.51
N THR A 652 -20.78 22.29 -13.30
CA THR A 652 -20.76 22.39 -14.77
C THR A 652 -21.79 23.39 -15.28
N GLU A 653 -23.00 23.46 -14.70
CA GLU A 653 -23.99 24.47 -15.10
C GLU A 653 -23.56 25.88 -14.67
N ALA A 654 -23.07 26.05 -13.44
CA ALA A 654 -22.48 27.31 -12.98
C ALA A 654 -21.28 27.75 -13.84
N LYS A 655 -20.51 26.81 -14.42
CA LYS A 655 -19.46 27.12 -15.40
C LYS A 655 -20.02 27.56 -16.75
N LYS A 656 -21.12 26.96 -17.25
CA LYS A 656 -21.83 27.45 -18.45
C LYS A 656 -22.38 28.86 -18.20
N ASP A 657 -23.01 29.09 -17.06
CA ASP A 657 -23.55 30.41 -16.69
C ASP A 657 -22.45 31.45 -16.51
N LYS A 658 -21.29 31.09 -15.93
CA LYS A 658 -20.10 31.96 -15.94
C LYS A 658 -19.66 32.31 -17.37
N SER A 659 -19.68 31.38 -18.32
CA SER A 659 -19.37 31.68 -19.72
C SER A 659 -20.42 32.58 -20.38
N LYS A 660 -21.72 32.40 -20.10
CA LYS A 660 -22.80 33.30 -20.56
C LYS A 660 -22.60 34.71 -20.01
N LEU A 661 -22.30 34.83 -18.71
CA LEU A 661 -22.00 36.11 -18.04
C LEU A 661 -20.72 36.75 -18.56
N GLN A 662 -19.68 35.98 -18.87
CA GLN A 662 -18.46 36.52 -19.48
C GLN A 662 -18.75 37.13 -20.85
N LEU A 663 -19.53 36.48 -21.72
CA LEU A 663 -19.93 37.05 -23.01
C LEU A 663 -20.75 38.34 -22.87
N ILE A 664 -21.55 38.46 -21.79
CA ILE A 664 -22.27 39.69 -21.45
C ILE A 664 -21.30 40.77 -20.96
N ILE A 665 -20.31 40.42 -20.13
CA ILE A 665 -19.25 41.33 -19.68
C ILE A 665 -18.42 41.83 -20.88
N ASP A 666 -17.94 40.95 -21.75
CA ASP A 666 -17.19 41.30 -22.96
C ASP A 666 -18.00 42.23 -23.89
N GLY A 667 -19.33 42.04 -23.94
CA GLY A 667 -20.27 42.91 -24.66
C GLY A 667 -20.43 44.29 -24.01
N LEU A 668 -20.58 44.33 -22.68
CA LEU A 668 -20.64 45.56 -21.90
C LEU A 668 -19.31 46.32 -21.90
N GLU A 669 -18.17 45.64 -21.91
CA GLU A 669 -16.85 46.25 -22.03
C GLU A 669 -16.64 46.89 -23.42
N LYS A 670 -17.15 46.28 -24.49
CA LYS A 670 -17.21 46.91 -25.82
C LYS A 670 -18.12 48.15 -25.85
N GLN A 671 -19.25 48.13 -25.13
CA GLN A 671 -20.08 49.32 -24.95
C GLN A 671 -19.38 50.39 -24.11
N VAL A 672 -18.76 50.02 -22.99
CA VAL A 672 -18.04 50.94 -22.08
C VAL A 672 -16.79 51.52 -22.74
N THR A 673 -16.08 50.80 -23.60
CA THR A 673 -14.96 51.34 -24.38
C THR A 673 -15.44 52.29 -25.48
N SER A 674 -16.55 51.98 -26.16
CA SER A 674 -17.18 52.91 -27.11
C SER A 674 -17.67 54.20 -26.41
N LEU A 675 -18.35 54.07 -25.26
CA LEU A 675 -18.79 55.20 -24.43
C LEU A 675 -17.60 55.99 -23.85
N LYS A 676 -16.53 55.32 -23.40
CA LYS A 676 -15.29 56.01 -22.97
C LYS A 676 -14.68 56.80 -24.12
N ARG A 677 -14.67 56.27 -25.35
CA ARG A 677 -14.21 56.98 -26.54
C ARG A 677 -15.08 58.22 -26.81
N GLN A 678 -16.40 58.09 -26.80
CA GLN A 678 -17.33 59.23 -26.94
C GLN A 678 -17.16 60.26 -25.81
N VAL A 679 -16.84 59.83 -24.59
CA VAL A 679 -16.52 60.71 -23.46
C VAL A 679 -15.15 61.37 -23.63
N THR A 680 -14.15 60.72 -24.23
CA THR A 680 -12.88 61.39 -24.58
C THR A 680 -13.04 62.37 -25.74
N GLU A 681 -13.82 62.04 -26.76
CA GLU A 681 -14.20 62.95 -27.86
C GLU A 681 -14.96 64.17 -27.31
N GLY A 682 -15.98 63.94 -26.47
CA GLY A 682 -16.71 65.00 -25.77
C GLY A 682 -15.86 65.82 -24.79
N ASN A 683 -14.86 65.21 -24.15
CA ASN A 683 -13.91 65.93 -23.28
C ASN A 683 -12.87 66.73 -24.09
N LEU A 684 -12.48 66.29 -25.30
CA LEU A 684 -11.66 67.10 -26.21
C LEU A 684 -12.44 68.34 -26.66
N LEU A 685 -13.66 68.17 -27.18
CA LEU A 685 -14.57 69.28 -27.53
C LEU A 685 -14.88 70.20 -26.34
N LYS A 686 -14.93 69.66 -25.12
CA LYS A 686 -15.09 70.43 -23.88
C LYS A 686 -13.80 71.17 -23.50
N ASN A 687 -12.63 70.59 -23.69
CA ASN A 687 -11.35 71.25 -23.45
C ASN A 687 -11.12 72.37 -24.46
N GLU A 688 -11.43 72.16 -25.74
CA GLU A 688 -11.47 73.21 -26.76
C GLU A 688 -12.44 74.34 -26.36
N ASN A 689 -13.64 74.02 -25.86
CA ASN A 689 -14.56 75.01 -25.29
C ASN A 689 -14.01 75.70 -24.03
N VAL A 690 -13.24 75.02 -23.20
CA VAL A 690 -12.58 75.60 -22.01
C VAL A 690 -11.44 76.51 -22.42
N ASP A 691 -10.66 76.17 -23.44
CA ASP A 691 -9.58 77.01 -23.97
C ASP A 691 -10.14 78.24 -24.69
N LEU A 692 -11.23 78.10 -25.46
CA LEU A 692 -12.00 79.23 -25.98
C LEU A 692 -12.59 80.09 -24.85
N GLN A 693 -13.12 79.49 -23.78
CA GLN A 693 -13.56 80.23 -22.60
C GLN A 693 -12.39 80.87 -21.83
N ILE A 694 -11.18 80.30 -21.86
CA ILE A 694 -9.98 80.87 -21.26
C ILE A 694 -9.51 82.06 -22.10
N GLN A 695 -9.56 82.00 -23.43
CA GLN A 695 -9.29 83.14 -24.31
C GLN A 695 -10.31 84.27 -24.06
N VAL A 696 -11.62 83.95 -24.03
CA VAL A 696 -12.68 84.91 -23.68
C VAL A 696 -12.50 85.47 -22.26
N LYS A 697 -12.13 84.64 -21.26
CA LYS A 697 -11.84 85.10 -19.89
C LYS A 697 -10.52 85.85 -19.78
N GLN A 698 -9.55 85.63 -20.66
CA GLN A 698 -8.31 86.42 -20.70
C GLN A 698 -8.63 87.82 -21.22
N LEU A 699 -9.37 87.94 -22.33
CA LEU A 699 -9.91 89.21 -22.84
C LEU A 699 -10.74 89.94 -21.77
N GLN A 700 -11.66 89.23 -21.09
CA GLN A 700 -12.44 89.77 -19.97
C GLN A 700 -11.57 90.16 -18.77
N SER A 701 -10.54 89.39 -18.42
CA SER A 701 -9.65 89.69 -17.29
C SER A 701 -8.68 90.83 -17.58
N LEU A 702 -8.36 91.11 -18.85
CA LEU A 702 -7.67 92.33 -19.26
C LEU A 702 -8.60 93.53 -19.09
N LEU A 703 -9.86 93.39 -19.51
CA LEU A 703 -10.91 94.40 -19.33
C LEU A 703 -11.23 94.69 -17.84
N ASP A 704 -11.07 93.72 -16.94
CA ASP A 704 -11.41 93.85 -15.51
C ASP A 704 -10.19 94.05 -14.58
N LYS A 705 -8.97 93.62 -14.95
CA LYS A 705 -7.74 94.03 -14.23
C LYS A 705 -7.44 95.51 -14.39
N ALA A 706 -8.02 96.17 -15.40
CA ALA A 706 -8.05 97.62 -15.51
C ALA A 706 -8.91 98.32 -14.43
N LYS A 707 -9.68 97.59 -13.61
CA LYS A 707 -10.74 98.16 -12.75
C LYS A 707 -10.58 97.96 -11.24
N ALA A 708 -9.92 96.90 -10.75
CA ALA A 708 -10.04 96.50 -9.34
C ALA A 708 -8.77 95.93 -8.67
N VAL A 709 -7.97 96.81 -8.06
CA VAL A 709 -6.97 96.46 -7.03
C VAL A 709 -7.20 97.34 -5.81
N ASN A 710 -7.70 96.80 -4.67
CA ASN A 710 -7.51 97.37 -3.32
C ASN A 710 -8.08 96.53 -2.16
N SER A 711 -7.40 96.58 -0.99
CA SER A 711 -7.84 96.19 0.38
C SER A 711 -8.01 94.69 0.75
N LYS A 712 -8.09 94.38 2.06
CA LYS A 712 -7.50 93.15 2.66
C LYS A 712 -7.95 92.78 4.11
N ALA A 713 -7.93 91.47 4.45
CA ALA A 713 -7.90 90.82 5.80
C ALA A 713 -9.09 91.09 6.78
N THR A 714 -9.28 90.52 7.99
CA THR A 714 -8.53 89.59 8.91
C THR A 714 -9.54 88.86 9.86
N VAL A 715 -9.16 87.94 10.79
CA VAL A 715 -9.78 87.61 12.13
C VAL A 715 -9.07 86.41 12.86
N LYS A 716 -9.66 85.75 13.88
CA LYS A 716 -9.13 84.78 14.90
C LYS A 716 -10.22 83.76 15.34
N ALA A 717 -10.01 82.66 16.09
CA ALA A 717 -8.91 81.72 16.50
C ALA A 717 -9.56 80.61 17.41
N ALA A 718 -8.97 79.54 17.99
CA ALA A 718 -7.62 78.93 18.08
C ALA A 718 -7.77 77.38 17.84
N CYS A 719 -7.22 76.34 18.52
CA CYS A 719 -6.25 76.01 19.60
C CYS A 719 -5.86 74.49 19.43
N GLY A 720 -5.04 73.74 20.20
CA GLY A 720 -4.14 73.96 21.36
C GLY A 720 -4.37 72.95 22.53
N GLN A 721 -3.39 72.39 23.27
CA GLN A 721 -1.92 72.34 23.12
C GLN A 721 -1.17 71.36 24.10
N CYS A 722 -0.50 70.29 23.59
CA CYS A 722 0.75 69.65 24.14
C CYS A 722 0.78 68.80 25.46
N ARG A 723 1.85 68.08 25.90
CA ARG A 723 3.02 67.31 25.29
C ARG A 723 3.98 66.76 26.40
N CYS A 724 4.93 65.85 26.07
CA CYS A 724 6.20 65.50 26.79
C CYS A 724 6.19 64.61 28.09
N LYS A 725 7.32 64.04 28.60
CA LYS A 725 8.42 63.18 28.02
C LYS A 725 9.49 62.71 29.06
N ASN A 726 10.13 61.55 28.82
CA ASN A 726 11.55 61.17 29.06
C ASN A 726 12.19 60.70 30.43
N THR A 727 12.90 59.54 30.33
CA THR A 727 14.25 59.14 30.89
C THR A 727 14.54 58.91 32.40
N GLY A 728 15.39 57.91 32.71
CA GLY A 728 15.86 57.52 34.08
C GLY A 728 17.36 57.13 34.17
N ALA A 729 17.82 56.50 35.28
CA ALA A 729 19.22 56.07 35.55
C ALA A 729 19.37 54.98 36.65
N ASN A 730 20.60 54.51 36.95
CA ASN A 730 20.97 53.41 37.88
C ASN A 730 21.77 53.87 39.14
N VAL A 731 21.89 53.02 40.19
CA VAL A 731 23.12 52.73 41.02
C VAL A 731 22.87 51.69 42.16
N LYS A 732 23.93 51.13 42.78
CA LYS A 732 23.94 50.06 43.84
C LYS A 732 24.46 50.55 45.21
N LEU A 733 24.23 49.81 46.33
CA LEU A 733 25.29 49.19 47.20
C LEU A 733 24.86 48.63 48.62
N LYS A 734 25.40 47.43 48.95
CA LYS A 734 25.95 46.87 50.23
C LYS A 734 25.25 46.90 51.64
N ALA A 735 25.04 45.66 52.15
CA ALA A 735 25.68 45.02 53.34
C ALA A 735 25.05 45.02 54.77
N GLY A 736 25.16 43.86 55.44
CA GLY A 736 24.90 43.60 56.88
C GLY A 736 25.25 42.13 57.29
N LYS A 737 25.59 41.85 58.56
CA LYS A 737 25.96 40.50 59.10
C LYS A 737 25.50 40.30 60.57
N LYS A 738 25.12 39.05 60.96
CA LYS A 738 25.61 38.28 62.16
C LYS A 738 24.68 37.13 62.61
N LYS A 739 25.28 35.94 62.88
CA LYS A 739 24.91 34.88 63.88
C LYS A 739 23.47 34.27 63.79
N SER A 740 23.10 33.10 64.32
CA SER A 740 23.70 31.85 64.88
C SER A 740 22.59 30.76 64.77
N LEU A 741 22.77 29.43 64.85
CA LEU A 741 23.25 28.61 65.98
C LEU A 741 23.17 27.10 65.60
N VAL A 742 23.96 26.25 66.29
CA VAL A 742 23.85 24.79 66.56
C VAL A 742 22.53 24.12 66.07
N GLU A 743 22.53 23.18 65.11
CA GLU A 743 22.88 21.75 65.21
C GLU A 743 21.89 20.92 66.08
N HIS A 744 21.12 20.00 65.46
CA HIS A 744 20.98 18.63 65.98
C HIS A 744 20.30 17.70 64.97
N GLN A 745 21.02 16.64 64.62
CA GLN A 745 20.55 15.47 63.88
C GLN A 745 20.58 14.27 64.85
N SER A 746 19.53 13.44 64.92
CA SER A 746 19.63 12.01 65.30
C SER A 746 18.28 11.27 65.26
N LEU A 747 18.34 9.94 65.35
CA LEU A 747 17.27 9.01 65.75
C LEU A 747 15.98 8.96 64.89
N CYS A 748 16.11 8.35 63.71
CA CYS A 748 15.11 7.34 63.30
C CYS A 748 15.79 5.97 63.40
N ASN A 749 15.24 5.06 64.21
CA ASN A 749 15.70 3.68 64.33
C ASN A 749 14.56 2.79 64.84
N GLN A 750 14.68 1.49 64.59
CA GLN A 750 13.82 0.41 65.09
C GLN A 750 12.37 0.35 64.57
N SER A 751 12.20 -0.31 63.42
CA SER A 751 11.32 -1.49 63.37
C SER A 751 11.66 -2.46 62.23
N ILE A 752 12.01 -3.68 62.62
CA ILE A 752 11.75 -4.94 61.90
C ILE A 752 12.42 -5.06 60.51
N LYS A 753 13.69 -5.46 60.54
CA LYS A 753 14.32 -6.25 59.45
C LYS A 753 15.07 -7.46 60.05
N ASP A 754 14.41 -8.13 60.99
CA ASP A 754 14.89 -9.35 61.63
C ASP A 754 14.50 -10.60 60.83
N MET A 755 15.06 -11.76 61.19
CA MET A 755 14.84 -13.08 60.56
C MET A 755 15.46 -13.30 59.17
N SER A 756 16.75 -13.02 59.02
CA SER A 756 17.67 -13.77 58.13
C SER A 756 19.12 -13.55 58.57
N GLY A 757 19.67 -14.45 59.39
CA GLY A 757 20.98 -14.21 60.00
C GLY A 757 21.58 -15.31 60.90
N THR A 758 21.26 -16.60 60.70
CA THR A 758 21.99 -17.71 61.35
C THR A 758 22.15 -18.90 60.42
N LEU A 759 23.36 -19.47 60.38
CA LEU A 759 23.80 -20.62 59.57
C LEU A 759 24.08 -20.35 58.09
N GLU A 760 25.12 -19.53 57.85
CA GLU A 760 25.98 -19.71 56.67
C GLU A 760 27.15 -20.64 57.01
N ASN A 761 27.56 -21.45 56.04
CA ASN A 761 28.89 -22.05 55.86
C ASN A 761 29.53 -22.92 56.96
N PHE A 762 29.54 -24.23 56.69
CA PHE A 762 30.83 -24.90 56.47
C PHE A 762 30.82 -25.58 55.09
N SER A 763 31.99 -25.63 54.44
CA SER A 763 32.14 -26.20 53.09
C SER A 763 33.52 -26.82 52.94
N LYS A 764 33.57 -27.90 52.13
CA LYS A 764 34.74 -28.58 51.55
C LYS A 764 35.67 -29.45 52.43
N ASP A 765 35.67 -30.73 52.04
CA ASP A 765 36.81 -31.56 51.59
C ASP A 765 37.95 -32.00 52.55
N GLY A 766 38.06 -33.33 52.74
CA GLY A 766 39.26 -34.06 52.28
C GLY A 766 40.01 -35.02 53.24
N TRP A 767 39.93 -36.34 52.95
CA TRP A 767 40.91 -37.41 53.27
C TRP A 767 41.16 -37.73 54.78
N GLU A 768 41.70 -38.88 55.25
CA GLU A 768 42.22 -40.11 54.61
C GLU A 768 42.19 -41.37 55.55
N ASP A 769 42.16 -42.58 54.94
CA ASP A 769 42.73 -43.91 55.30
C ASP A 769 42.59 -44.75 56.62
N MET A 770 42.51 -46.07 56.38
CA MET A 770 43.12 -47.28 57.03
C MET A 770 42.82 -47.80 58.46
N SER A 771 42.02 -48.89 58.49
CA SER A 771 42.36 -50.32 58.83
C SER A 771 43.05 -50.81 60.14
N GLU A 772 42.54 -51.97 60.64
CA GLU A 772 43.19 -53.11 61.35
C GLU A 772 43.96 -52.94 62.71
N SER A 773 44.18 -53.97 63.57
CA SER A 773 43.40 -55.19 63.91
C SER A 773 43.88 -55.93 65.20
N ARG A 774 43.00 -56.79 65.78
CA ARG A 774 43.25 -58.10 66.45
C ARG A 774 43.86 -58.25 67.90
N TYR A 775 43.36 -59.32 68.56
CA TYR A 775 43.85 -60.04 69.78
C TYR A 775 43.75 -59.28 71.14
N ILE A 776 43.77 -59.88 72.35
CA ILE A 776 44.27 -61.18 72.91
C ILE A 776 43.17 -61.96 73.72
N ASN A 777 43.52 -63.10 74.33
CA ASN A 777 42.63 -64.15 74.91
C ASN A 777 43.13 -64.67 76.30
N ARG A 778 42.32 -65.49 77.00
CA ARG A 778 42.66 -66.65 77.88
C ARG A 778 42.80 -66.59 79.45
N GLU A 779 41.81 -67.23 80.10
CA GLU A 779 41.88 -68.50 80.91
C GLU A 779 42.11 -68.62 82.45
N ARG A 780 41.64 -69.79 82.98
CA ARG A 780 41.93 -70.52 84.26
C ARG A 780 41.24 -70.04 85.57
N ILE A 781 40.85 -70.88 86.58
CA ILE A 781 40.96 -72.35 86.92
C ILE A 781 39.73 -72.74 87.85
N ARG A 782 39.40 -73.90 88.48
CA ARG A 782 40.07 -75.15 88.98
C ARG A 782 39.22 -76.47 88.92
N SER A 783 38.96 -77.19 90.03
CA SER A 783 38.47 -78.62 90.11
C SER A 783 37.94 -79.02 91.53
N ILE A 784 37.87 -80.34 91.90
CA ILE A 784 37.65 -80.99 93.25
C ILE A 784 36.16 -81.31 93.63
N MET A 785 35.70 -82.41 94.30
CA MET A 785 36.15 -83.81 94.65
C MET A 785 34.97 -84.68 95.22
N ILE A 786 35.20 -85.98 95.61
CA ILE A 786 34.51 -86.79 96.69
C ILE A 786 33.04 -87.29 96.41
N GLN A 787 32.45 -88.41 96.90
CA GLN A 787 32.82 -89.69 97.60
C GLN A 787 31.78 -90.83 97.31
N LYS A 788 31.96 -92.08 97.83
CA LYS A 788 31.09 -93.32 97.78
C LYS A 788 31.73 -94.51 98.58
N PRO A 789 31.16 -95.74 98.72
CA PRO A 789 29.78 -96.22 98.99
C PRO A 789 29.64 -97.49 99.94
N GLY A 790 28.41 -97.93 100.29
CA GLY A 790 28.09 -99.31 100.78
C GLY A 790 28.14 -99.57 102.32
N SER A 791 27.91 -100.77 102.90
CA SER A 791 27.24 -102.05 102.48
C SER A 791 27.09 -103.07 103.68
N SER A 792 26.52 -104.28 103.48
CA SER A 792 26.56 -105.50 104.36
C SER A 792 25.84 -105.50 105.75
N VAL A 793 25.75 -106.61 106.53
CA VAL A 793 25.18 -107.99 106.34
C VAL A 793 25.13 -108.76 107.70
N SER A 794 24.10 -109.60 107.96
CA SER A 794 24.03 -110.78 108.89
C SER A 794 22.57 -111.02 109.37
N LEU A 795 22.11 -112.20 109.84
CA LEU A 795 22.57 -113.60 109.72
C LEU A 795 21.33 -114.56 109.67
N TRP A 796 21.54 -115.84 109.34
CA TRP A 796 20.50 -116.88 109.20
C TRP A 796 19.97 -117.42 110.54
N GLY A 797 18.80 -118.11 110.56
CA GLY A 797 18.45 -118.97 111.70
C GLY A 797 17.00 -119.45 111.86
N ARG A 798 15.98 -118.60 111.70
CA ARG A 798 14.55 -118.95 111.96
C ARG A 798 13.65 -118.99 110.71
N ILE A 799 14.31 -119.07 109.56
CA ILE A 799 14.00 -119.99 108.45
C ILE A 799 13.67 -121.36 109.09
N THR A 800 12.59 -122.09 108.79
CA THR A 800 11.82 -122.17 107.52
C THR A 800 10.31 -121.89 107.63
N SER A 801 9.68 -122.07 108.80
CA SER A 801 8.20 -122.22 108.88
C SER A 801 7.40 -120.94 108.58
N LEU A 802 7.70 -119.82 109.25
CA LEU A 802 7.02 -118.52 109.02
C LEU A 802 7.30 -117.94 107.63
N GLN A 803 8.31 -118.47 106.93
CA GLN A 803 8.79 -117.99 105.64
C GLN A 803 7.75 -118.17 104.52
N GLN A 804 6.91 -119.20 104.60
CA GLN A 804 5.96 -119.53 103.53
C GLN A 804 4.70 -118.66 103.56
N GLN A 805 4.20 -118.28 104.74
CA GLN A 805 3.08 -117.33 104.87
C GLN A 805 3.52 -115.89 104.56
N LEU A 806 4.67 -115.45 105.06
CA LEU A 806 5.23 -114.15 104.70
C LEU A 806 5.57 -114.04 103.22
N ALA A 807 5.96 -115.13 102.54
CA ALA A 807 6.24 -115.12 101.10
C ALA A 807 5.02 -114.69 100.27
N VAL A 808 3.82 -115.17 100.58
CA VAL A 808 2.59 -114.82 99.81
C VAL A 808 2.23 -113.35 99.98
N VAL A 809 2.18 -112.86 101.23
CA VAL A 809 1.85 -111.45 101.54
C VAL A 809 2.94 -110.49 101.05
N GLN A 810 4.22 -110.88 101.10
CA GLN A 810 5.29 -110.09 100.49
C GLN A 810 5.24 -110.14 98.96
N LYS A 811 4.84 -111.25 98.32
CA LYS A 811 4.72 -111.34 96.85
C LYS A 811 3.64 -110.41 96.33
N SER A 812 2.46 -110.38 96.95
CA SER A 812 1.37 -109.45 96.60
C SER A 812 1.74 -107.99 96.89
N LYS A 813 2.38 -107.70 98.03
CA LYS A 813 2.90 -106.35 98.33
C LYS A 813 3.96 -105.91 97.31
N ARG A 814 4.85 -106.81 96.87
CA ARG A 814 5.88 -106.53 95.84
C ARG A 814 5.26 -106.29 94.46
N THR A 815 4.24 -107.03 94.03
CA THR A 815 3.56 -106.76 92.75
C THR A 815 2.77 -105.46 92.79
N ALA A 816 2.05 -105.15 93.88
CA ALA A 816 1.34 -103.88 94.04
C ALA A 816 2.27 -102.66 94.09
N VAL A 817 3.41 -102.76 94.80
CA VAL A 817 4.43 -101.69 94.82
C VAL A 817 5.13 -101.57 93.46
N SER A 818 5.33 -102.68 92.73
CA SER A 818 5.88 -102.68 91.36
C SER A 818 4.96 -101.94 90.39
N SER A 819 3.66 -102.24 90.37
CA SER A 819 2.69 -101.56 89.50
C SER A 819 2.50 -100.08 89.88
N LEU A 820 2.43 -99.74 91.18
CA LEU A 820 2.42 -98.35 91.64
C LEU A 820 3.70 -97.59 91.25
N LYS A 821 4.88 -98.20 91.36
CA LYS A 821 6.15 -97.58 90.96
C LYS A 821 6.19 -97.34 89.44
N LYS A 822 5.80 -98.33 88.63
CA LYS A 822 5.65 -98.17 87.17
C LYS A 822 4.67 -97.06 86.79
N SER A 823 3.51 -96.99 87.47
CA SER A 823 2.52 -95.91 87.26
C SER A 823 3.08 -94.53 87.65
N ARG A 824 3.83 -94.44 88.75
CA ARG A 824 4.46 -93.18 89.19
C ARG A 824 5.61 -92.74 88.28
N GLU A 825 6.34 -93.67 87.70
CA GLU A 825 7.38 -93.42 86.69
C GLU A 825 6.78 -93.05 85.33
N ALA A 826 5.67 -93.67 84.92
CA ALA A 826 4.89 -93.28 83.75
C ALA A 826 4.32 -91.87 83.88
N ASN A 827 3.73 -91.53 85.04
CA ASN A 827 3.26 -90.17 85.32
C ASN A 827 4.40 -89.14 85.32
N LYS A 828 5.57 -89.46 85.91
CA LYS A 828 6.76 -88.60 85.80
C LYS A 828 7.14 -88.37 84.34
N LYS A 829 7.26 -89.42 83.53
CA LYS A 829 7.54 -89.31 82.09
C LYS A 829 6.50 -88.46 81.35
N LEU A 830 5.21 -88.65 81.62
CA LEU A 830 4.12 -87.87 81.01
C LEU A 830 4.19 -86.39 81.40
N THR A 831 4.48 -86.06 82.67
CA THR A 831 4.66 -84.66 83.10
C THR A 831 5.90 -84.02 82.48
N SER A 832 7.02 -84.74 82.34
CA SER A 832 8.20 -84.27 81.61
C SER A 832 7.93 -84.08 80.12
N GLN A 833 7.16 -84.98 79.50
CA GLN A 833 6.76 -84.88 78.09
C GLN A 833 5.85 -83.67 77.86
N LEU A 834 4.83 -83.46 78.72
CA LEU A 834 3.97 -82.27 78.66
C LEU A 834 4.74 -80.97 78.90
N HIS A 835 5.78 -80.98 79.73
CA HIS A 835 6.68 -79.83 79.88
C HIS A 835 7.46 -79.57 78.58
N LEU A 836 8.03 -80.61 77.96
CA LEU A 836 8.75 -80.50 76.68
C LEU A 836 7.81 -80.02 75.55
N THR A 837 6.59 -80.55 75.43
CA THR A 837 5.60 -80.05 74.45
C THR A 837 5.28 -78.57 74.68
N LYS A 838 5.07 -78.15 75.94
CA LYS A 838 4.84 -76.72 76.28
C LYS A 838 6.06 -75.84 76.00
N GLN A 839 7.27 -76.38 76.07
CA GLN A 839 8.51 -75.68 75.72
C GLN A 839 8.68 -75.56 74.20
N ILE A 840 8.40 -76.63 73.45
CA ILE A 840 8.38 -76.64 71.98
C ILE A 840 7.38 -75.59 71.47
N SER A 841 6.13 -75.61 71.93
CA SER A 841 5.12 -74.61 71.52
C SER A 841 5.27 -73.22 72.14
N ARG A 842 6.34 -72.97 72.92
CA ARG A 842 6.87 -71.63 73.19
C ARG A 842 7.88 -71.26 72.10
N MET A 843 8.89 -72.11 71.88
CA MET A 843 9.92 -71.90 70.86
C MET A 843 9.35 -71.77 69.44
N GLU A 844 8.30 -72.53 69.07
CA GLU A 844 7.62 -72.43 67.78
C GLU A 844 6.98 -71.04 67.55
N ARG A 845 6.39 -70.45 68.60
CA ARG A 845 5.84 -69.09 68.53
C ARG A 845 6.94 -68.04 68.46
N ASP A 846 8.01 -68.19 69.24
CA ASP A 846 9.15 -67.27 69.19
C ASP A 846 9.85 -67.33 67.82
N ILE A 847 9.98 -68.52 67.23
CA ILE A 847 10.49 -68.72 65.86
C ILE A 847 9.53 -68.11 64.83
N SER A 848 8.21 -68.26 64.99
CA SER A 848 7.21 -67.65 64.11
C SER A 848 7.27 -66.12 64.18
N MET A 849 7.34 -65.52 65.38
CA MET A 849 7.50 -64.07 65.56
C MET A 849 8.82 -63.57 64.96
N LYS A 850 9.93 -64.28 65.16
CA LYS A 850 11.23 -63.94 64.55
C LYS A 850 11.19 -64.05 63.02
N ARG A 851 10.48 -65.03 62.45
CA ARG A 851 10.26 -65.15 61.00
C ARG A 851 9.46 -63.97 60.44
N HIS A 852 8.36 -63.59 61.08
CA HIS A 852 7.59 -62.40 60.67
C HIS A 852 8.45 -61.13 60.73
N LEU A 853 9.20 -60.91 61.82
CA LEU A 853 10.08 -59.76 61.96
C LEU A 853 11.20 -59.74 60.89
N ILE A 854 11.80 -60.89 60.56
CA ILE A 854 12.79 -61.00 59.48
C ILE A 854 12.17 -60.68 58.11
N GLU A 855 10.94 -61.12 57.86
CA GLU A 855 10.27 -60.85 56.59
C GLU A 855 9.81 -59.39 56.47
N ASP A 856 9.37 -58.76 57.56
CA ASP A 856 9.14 -57.31 57.64
C ASP A 856 10.44 -56.52 57.36
N TRP A 857 11.58 -56.93 57.92
CA TRP A 857 12.87 -56.29 57.62
C TRP A 857 13.30 -56.49 56.16
N ARG A 858 13.08 -57.67 55.58
CA ARG A 858 13.32 -57.93 54.15
C ARG A 858 12.44 -57.07 53.26
N LEU A 859 11.14 -56.96 53.58
CA LEU A 859 10.20 -56.13 52.83
C LEU A 859 10.61 -54.65 52.90
N ARG A 860 10.96 -54.14 54.09
CA ARG A 860 11.49 -52.79 54.26
C ARG A 860 12.76 -52.59 53.43
N MET A 861 13.76 -53.47 53.56
CA MET A 861 15.01 -53.38 52.81
C MET A 861 14.76 -53.38 51.28
N LYS A 862 13.84 -54.22 50.81
CA LYS A 862 13.43 -54.23 49.40
C LYS A 862 12.81 -52.90 48.97
N THR A 863 11.90 -52.32 49.77
CA THR A 863 11.35 -50.98 49.46
C THR A 863 12.39 -49.86 49.54
N TYR A 864 13.45 -49.98 50.35
CA TYR A 864 14.57 -49.04 50.33
C TYR A 864 15.41 -49.19 49.05
N GLN A 865 15.72 -50.41 48.64
CA GLN A 865 16.46 -50.68 47.40
C GLN A 865 15.66 -50.28 46.13
N GLU A 866 14.33 -50.40 46.17
CA GLU A 866 13.45 -49.96 45.08
C GLU A 866 13.36 -48.42 45.03
N LYS A 867 13.33 -47.75 46.19
CA LYS A 867 13.45 -46.28 46.27
C LYS A 867 14.82 -45.81 45.77
N GLU A 868 15.91 -46.41 46.22
CA GLU A 868 17.29 -46.13 45.80
C GLU A 868 17.44 -46.23 44.28
N LYS A 869 16.90 -47.29 43.66
CA LYS A 869 16.84 -47.42 42.19
C LYS A 869 16.05 -46.28 41.55
N SER A 870 14.86 -45.95 42.04
CA SER A 870 14.07 -44.84 41.50
C SER A 870 14.75 -43.46 41.69
N PHE A 871 15.55 -43.28 42.75
CA PHE A 871 16.39 -42.09 42.93
C PHE A 871 17.54 -42.07 41.92
N ASN A 872 18.22 -43.20 41.68
CA ASN A 872 19.29 -43.28 40.69
C ASN A 872 18.76 -43.09 39.25
N GLU A 873 17.58 -43.64 38.93
CA GLU A 873 16.88 -43.43 37.65
C GLU A 873 16.48 -41.96 37.46
N THR A 874 15.99 -41.28 38.51
CA THR A 874 15.67 -39.85 38.43
C THR A 874 16.90 -38.95 38.40
N LEU A 875 17.99 -39.32 39.08
CA LEU A 875 19.30 -38.65 38.99
C LEU A 875 19.91 -38.77 37.59
N GLN A 876 19.94 -39.98 37.02
CA GLN A 876 20.39 -40.17 35.63
C GLN A 876 19.53 -39.35 34.66
N CYS A 877 18.20 -39.37 34.82
CA CYS A 877 17.29 -38.58 34.00
C CYS A 877 17.42 -37.05 34.22
N LEU A 878 18.04 -36.58 35.30
CA LEU A 878 18.42 -35.18 35.52
C LEU A 878 19.81 -34.89 34.93
N GLU A 879 20.75 -35.82 35.00
CA GLU A 879 22.09 -35.71 34.40
C GLU A 879 22.01 -35.69 32.86
N GLU A 880 21.18 -36.54 32.26
CA GLU A 880 20.88 -36.54 30.81
C GLU A 880 20.27 -35.21 30.37
N LYS A 881 19.36 -34.64 31.17
CA LYS A 881 18.81 -33.29 30.92
C LYS A 881 19.86 -32.20 31.08
N ALA A 882 20.78 -32.30 32.05
CA ALA A 882 21.86 -31.35 32.24
C ALA A 882 22.87 -31.39 31.08
N LYS A 883 23.19 -32.58 30.57
CA LYS A 883 23.99 -32.79 29.35
C LYS A 883 23.31 -32.18 28.13
N ALA A 884 22.03 -32.54 27.90
CA ALA A 884 21.25 -31.99 26.80
C ALA A 884 21.16 -30.46 26.86
N LEU A 885 20.89 -29.86 28.02
CA LEU A 885 20.85 -28.39 28.19
C LEU A 885 22.22 -27.73 27.99
N THR A 886 23.31 -28.43 28.33
CA THR A 886 24.69 -27.94 28.12
C THR A 886 25.05 -27.95 26.63
N GLU A 887 24.67 -28.99 25.89
CA GLU A 887 24.77 -29.07 24.44
C GLU A 887 23.88 -28.01 23.75
N ASP A 888 22.65 -27.84 24.23
CA ASP A 888 21.73 -26.81 23.75
C ASP A 888 22.32 -25.39 23.96
N CYS A 889 23.03 -25.16 25.08
CA CYS A 889 23.76 -23.93 25.34
C CYS A 889 25.01 -23.76 24.45
N SER A 890 25.73 -24.83 24.11
CA SER A 890 26.87 -24.75 23.19
C SER A 890 26.42 -24.48 21.76
N ASN A 891 25.34 -25.11 21.30
CA ASN A 891 24.72 -24.88 20.00
C ASN A 891 24.16 -23.45 19.88
N LYS A 892 23.54 -22.93 20.95
CA LYS A 892 23.13 -21.52 21.02
C LYS A 892 24.32 -20.57 21.03
N LYS A 893 25.43 -20.89 21.70
CA LYS A 893 26.67 -20.10 21.65
C LYS A 893 27.24 -20.03 20.24
N ILE A 894 27.38 -21.17 19.54
CA ILE A 894 27.84 -21.22 18.14
C ILE A 894 26.93 -20.39 17.23
N SER A 895 25.60 -20.48 17.42
CA SER A 895 24.62 -19.68 16.69
C SER A 895 24.76 -18.18 16.94
N ILE A 896 24.99 -17.79 18.20
CA ILE A 896 25.24 -16.41 18.62
C ILE A 896 26.55 -15.88 18.02
N ASP A 897 27.62 -16.68 18.02
CA ASP A 897 28.92 -16.26 17.48
C ASP A 897 28.89 -16.17 15.94
N SER A 898 28.13 -17.04 15.26
CA SER A 898 27.78 -16.88 13.82
C SER A 898 26.97 -15.60 13.54
N LEU A 899 26.05 -15.22 14.42
CA LEU A 899 25.30 -13.97 14.32
C LEU A 899 26.19 -12.74 14.56
N LYS A 900 27.11 -12.80 15.54
CA LYS A 900 28.14 -11.75 15.74
C LYS A 900 29.04 -11.61 14.52
N GLN A 901 29.47 -12.71 13.89
CA GLN A 901 30.29 -12.65 12.69
C GLN A 901 29.53 -11.98 11.53
N ARG A 902 28.26 -12.34 11.30
CA ARG A 902 27.41 -11.68 10.30
C ARG A 902 27.16 -10.20 10.61
N LEU A 903 26.92 -9.86 11.88
CA LEU A 903 26.82 -8.47 12.32
C LEU A 903 28.11 -7.68 12.05
N ASN A 904 29.28 -8.27 12.31
CA ASN A 904 30.58 -7.66 12.04
C ASN A 904 30.91 -7.50 10.55
N VAL A 905 30.30 -8.31 9.68
CA VAL A 905 30.36 -8.13 8.22
C VAL A 905 29.41 -7.00 7.81
N ALA A 906 28.15 -7.06 8.23
CA ALA A 906 27.15 -6.04 7.93
C ALA A 906 27.53 -4.63 8.44
N THR A 907 28.23 -4.51 9.57
CA THR A 907 28.76 -3.22 10.03
C THR A 907 29.92 -2.71 9.18
N LYS A 908 30.79 -3.59 8.67
CA LYS A 908 31.84 -3.20 7.71
C LYS A 908 31.24 -2.75 6.39
N GLU A 909 30.32 -3.52 5.83
CA GLU A 909 29.56 -3.18 4.62
C GLU A 909 28.85 -1.84 4.80
N LYS A 910 28.15 -1.65 5.93
CA LYS A 910 27.55 -0.35 6.29
C LYS A 910 28.58 0.78 6.26
N THR A 911 29.74 0.64 6.92
CA THR A 911 30.76 1.71 6.90
C THR A 911 31.35 1.96 5.50
N GLN A 912 31.39 0.94 4.63
CA GLN A 912 31.79 1.12 3.23
C GLN A 912 30.73 1.89 2.44
N TYR A 913 29.44 1.59 2.63
CA TYR A 913 28.35 2.36 2.02
C TYR A 913 28.28 3.80 2.56
N GLU A 914 28.53 4.03 3.85
CA GLU A 914 28.63 5.37 4.44
C GLU A 914 29.81 6.17 3.85
N GLN A 915 30.98 5.54 3.66
CA GLN A 915 32.13 6.16 2.98
C GLN A 915 31.86 6.45 1.50
N MET A 916 31.20 5.53 0.77
CA MET A 916 30.84 5.76 -0.63
C MET A 916 29.79 6.86 -0.78
N TYR A 917 28.76 6.88 0.09
CA TYR A 917 27.77 7.95 0.15
C TYR A 917 28.45 9.31 0.39
N GLN A 918 29.33 9.41 1.39
CA GLN A 918 30.05 10.66 1.69
C GLN A 918 30.90 11.14 0.51
N ARG A 919 31.62 10.24 -0.19
CA ARG A 919 32.35 10.59 -1.42
C ARG A 919 31.42 11.08 -2.53
N THR A 920 30.30 10.39 -2.78
CA THR A 920 29.33 10.81 -3.80
C THR A 920 28.65 12.14 -3.45
N LYS A 921 28.51 12.45 -2.15
CA LYS A 921 28.02 13.74 -1.67
C LYS A 921 29.06 14.84 -1.92
N GLU A 922 30.31 14.63 -1.53
CA GLU A 922 31.40 15.59 -1.80
C GLU A 922 31.59 15.85 -3.30
N ASP A 923 31.47 14.82 -4.14
CA ASP A 923 31.53 14.98 -5.60
C ASP A 923 30.28 15.65 -6.18
N LEU A 924 29.11 15.47 -5.57
CA LEU A 924 27.90 16.23 -5.92
C LEU A 924 28.05 17.71 -5.55
N GLU A 925 28.51 18.03 -4.33
CA GLU A 925 28.78 19.40 -3.88
C GLU A 925 29.83 20.10 -4.77
N LYS A 926 30.88 19.37 -5.20
CA LYS A 926 31.83 19.86 -6.22
C LYS A 926 31.16 20.10 -7.57
N LYS A 927 30.20 19.27 -7.99
CA LYS A 927 29.49 19.44 -9.27
C LYS A 927 28.48 20.59 -9.21
N GLU A 928 27.79 20.78 -8.10
CA GLU A 928 26.91 21.91 -7.82
C GLU A 928 27.70 23.24 -7.86
N LEU A 929 28.84 23.33 -7.17
CA LEU A 929 29.74 24.49 -7.26
C LEU A 929 30.23 24.75 -8.69
N ASN A 930 30.52 23.70 -9.47
CA ASN A 930 30.89 23.85 -10.88
C ASN A 930 29.71 24.29 -11.77
N LEU A 931 28.48 23.86 -11.46
CA LEU A 931 27.27 24.32 -12.15
C LEU A 931 27.01 25.79 -11.86
N SER A 932 27.03 26.24 -10.60
CA SER A 932 26.87 27.67 -10.27
C SER A 932 27.96 28.56 -10.89
N ASN A 933 29.20 28.06 -11.01
CA ASN A 933 30.27 28.75 -11.73
C ASN A 933 30.06 28.80 -13.25
N LEU A 934 29.31 27.85 -13.83
CA LEU A 934 28.92 27.87 -15.24
C LEU A 934 27.66 28.72 -15.47
N GLU A 935 26.69 28.68 -14.57
CA GLU A 935 25.49 29.53 -14.57
C GLU A 935 25.86 31.02 -14.46
N ALA A 936 26.80 31.36 -13.56
CA ALA A 936 27.34 32.72 -13.47
C ALA A 936 27.98 33.16 -14.81
N LYS A 937 28.77 32.29 -15.45
CA LYS A 937 29.38 32.58 -16.75
C LYS A 937 28.35 32.64 -17.90
N MET A 938 27.30 31.83 -17.86
CA MET A 938 26.21 31.92 -18.82
C MET A 938 25.50 33.27 -18.66
N ALA A 939 25.16 33.69 -17.45
CA ALA A 939 24.57 34.99 -17.16
C ALA A 939 25.50 36.17 -17.58
N GLU A 940 26.81 36.06 -17.37
CA GLU A 940 27.80 37.01 -17.90
C GLU A 940 27.76 37.06 -19.44
N THR A 941 27.75 35.91 -20.12
CA THR A 941 27.67 35.87 -21.58
C THR A 941 26.33 36.35 -22.13
N GLU A 942 25.20 36.02 -21.51
CA GLU A 942 23.86 36.51 -21.86
C GLU A 942 23.75 38.02 -21.66
N TYR A 943 24.37 38.58 -20.61
CA TYR A 943 24.49 40.02 -20.44
C TYR A 943 25.27 40.66 -21.59
N THR A 944 26.47 40.16 -21.92
CA THR A 944 27.22 40.69 -23.07
C THR A 944 26.52 40.48 -24.41
N MET A 945 25.74 39.40 -24.57
CA MET A 945 24.96 39.13 -25.77
C MET A 945 23.79 40.11 -25.90
N THR A 946 23.05 40.39 -24.82
CA THR A 946 21.97 41.39 -24.84
C THR A 946 22.49 42.82 -24.99
N GLU A 947 23.68 43.14 -24.50
CA GLU A 947 24.36 44.41 -24.80
C GLU A 947 24.75 44.52 -26.29
N LEU A 948 25.26 43.44 -26.89
CA LEU A 948 25.55 43.38 -28.33
C LEU A 948 24.27 43.42 -29.20
N GLU A 949 23.20 42.72 -28.81
CA GLU A 949 21.91 42.75 -29.50
C GLU A 949 21.25 44.14 -29.43
N THR A 950 21.28 44.80 -28.27
CA THR A 950 20.71 46.15 -28.12
C THR A 950 21.52 47.20 -28.86
N THR A 951 22.87 47.14 -28.84
CA THR A 951 23.70 48.05 -29.63
C THR A 951 23.56 47.81 -31.14
N ALA A 952 23.52 46.55 -31.60
CA ALA A 952 23.23 46.22 -33.01
C ALA A 952 21.83 46.69 -33.44
N SER A 953 20.81 46.50 -32.59
CA SER A 953 19.44 46.96 -32.84
C SER A 953 19.35 48.49 -32.93
N GLN A 954 20.07 49.21 -32.08
CA GLN A 954 20.18 50.68 -32.15
C GLN A 954 20.86 51.14 -33.45
N GLN A 955 21.94 50.48 -33.87
CA GLN A 955 22.61 50.78 -35.14
C GLN A 955 21.68 50.52 -36.33
N LEU A 956 21.04 49.35 -36.40
CA LEU A 956 20.08 49.01 -37.46
C LEU A 956 18.89 49.97 -37.50
N HIS A 957 18.33 50.36 -36.35
CA HIS A 957 17.24 51.33 -36.31
C HIS A 957 17.68 52.73 -36.76
N SER A 958 18.93 53.13 -36.44
CA SER A 958 19.49 54.41 -36.92
C SER A 958 19.70 54.42 -38.44
N LEU A 959 20.17 53.31 -39.02
CA LEU A 959 20.34 53.14 -40.47
C LEU A 959 18.99 53.06 -41.20
N ALA A 960 18.02 52.33 -40.65
CA ALA A 960 16.66 52.27 -41.18
C ALA A 960 16.00 53.65 -41.23
N ARG A 961 16.14 54.45 -40.16
CA ARG A 961 15.64 55.82 -40.12
C ARG A 961 16.33 56.74 -41.13
N GLN A 962 17.64 56.58 -41.34
CA GLN A 962 18.37 57.33 -42.37
C GLN A 962 17.91 56.94 -43.79
N SER A 963 17.68 55.65 -44.06
CA SER A 963 17.20 55.20 -45.37
C SER A 963 15.74 55.60 -45.62
N GLU A 964 14.88 55.58 -44.61
CA GLU A 964 13.51 56.10 -44.65
C GLU A 964 13.50 57.60 -45.00
N GLN A 965 14.30 58.41 -44.31
CA GLN A 965 14.43 59.85 -44.61
C GLN A 965 15.00 60.11 -46.02
N ALA A 966 15.95 59.30 -46.48
CA ALA A 966 16.50 59.40 -47.83
C ALA A 966 15.43 59.05 -48.90
N LEU A 967 14.66 57.98 -48.68
CA LEU A 967 13.56 57.58 -49.57
C LEU A 967 12.43 58.62 -49.58
N GLU A 968 12.05 59.18 -48.42
CA GLU A 968 11.04 60.24 -48.34
C GLU A 968 11.48 61.50 -49.10
N MET A 969 12.76 61.89 -49.01
CA MET A 969 13.32 63.00 -49.80
C MET A 969 13.36 62.69 -51.31
N ILE A 970 13.65 61.46 -51.71
CA ILE A 970 13.62 61.05 -53.13
C ILE A 970 12.18 61.04 -53.65
N GLN A 971 11.22 60.51 -52.87
CA GLN A 971 9.81 60.47 -53.22
C GLN A 971 9.23 61.88 -53.36
N LYS A 972 9.53 62.80 -52.43
CA LYS A 972 9.13 64.23 -52.54
C LYS A 972 9.72 64.89 -53.79
N LYS A 973 10.98 64.61 -54.14
CA LYS A 973 11.59 65.10 -55.39
C LYS A 973 10.95 64.50 -56.65
N LEU A 974 10.59 63.22 -56.62
CA LEU A 974 9.91 62.54 -57.73
C LEU A 974 8.51 63.12 -57.95
N VAL A 975 7.73 63.33 -56.89
CA VAL A 975 6.40 63.97 -56.96
C VAL A 975 6.51 65.38 -57.53
N MET A 976 7.38 66.24 -57.00
CA MET A 976 7.62 67.59 -57.56
C MET A 976 8.13 67.60 -59.00
N SER A 977 8.80 66.52 -59.44
CA SER A 977 9.24 66.38 -60.84
C SER A 977 8.09 65.92 -61.74
N ASN A 978 7.16 65.11 -61.23
CA ASN A 978 5.99 64.64 -61.95
C ASN A 978 4.94 65.76 -62.09
N GLU A 979 4.68 66.53 -61.03
CA GLU A 979 3.85 67.74 -61.06
C GLU A 979 4.29 68.70 -62.18
N LYS A 980 5.59 68.95 -62.32
CA LYS A 980 6.16 69.78 -63.40
C LYS A 980 6.04 69.17 -64.80
N VAL A 981 6.03 67.85 -64.91
CA VAL A 981 5.77 67.17 -66.18
C VAL A 981 4.28 67.27 -66.54
N GLU A 982 3.37 67.20 -65.57
CA GLU A 982 1.94 67.43 -65.79
C GLU A 982 1.62 68.90 -66.15
N GLU A 983 2.29 69.87 -65.52
CA GLU A 983 2.26 71.28 -65.94
C GLU A 983 2.73 71.44 -67.40
N PHE A 984 3.82 70.78 -67.79
CA PHE A 984 4.31 70.83 -69.18
C PHE A 984 3.33 70.16 -70.17
N VAL A 985 2.79 68.98 -69.82
CA VAL A 985 1.80 68.27 -70.66
C VAL A 985 0.51 69.08 -70.82
N THR A 986 0.04 69.78 -69.79
CA THR A 986 -1.15 70.65 -69.88
C THR A 986 -0.87 71.93 -70.68
N PHE A 987 0.32 72.53 -70.55
CA PHE A 987 0.77 73.65 -71.40
C PHE A 987 0.79 73.25 -72.89
N VAL A 988 1.40 72.11 -73.23
CA VAL A 988 1.46 71.63 -74.63
C VAL A 988 0.07 71.31 -75.18
N LYS A 989 -0.82 70.69 -74.39
CA LYS A 989 -2.21 70.44 -74.80
C LYS A 989 -2.97 71.76 -75.08
N SER A 990 -2.79 72.78 -74.23
CA SER A 990 -3.38 74.10 -74.44
C SER A 990 -2.84 74.79 -75.70
N LEU A 991 -1.52 74.75 -75.92
CA LEU A 991 -0.88 75.30 -77.13
C LEU A 991 -1.38 74.58 -78.40
N ALA A 992 -1.55 73.26 -78.35
CA ALA A 992 -2.06 72.50 -79.47
C ALA A 992 -3.51 72.86 -79.81
N THR A 993 -4.39 73.03 -78.81
CA THR A 993 -5.76 73.50 -79.05
C THR A 993 -5.82 74.92 -79.59
N GLU A 994 -4.94 75.82 -79.12
CA GLU A 994 -4.87 77.20 -79.59
C GLU A 994 -4.39 77.28 -81.05
N LEU A 995 -3.34 76.53 -81.41
CA LEU A 995 -2.87 76.42 -82.80
C LEU A 995 -3.96 75.84 -83.71
N GLN A 996 -4.66 74.78 -83.28
CA GLN A 996 -5.77 74.22 -84.05
C GLN A 996 -6.92 75.22 -84.22
N HIS A 997 -7.23 76.04 -83.19
CA HIS A 997 -8.22 77.10 -83.27
C HIS A 997 -7.82 78.18 -84.28
N ASN A 998 -6.59 78.70 -84.20
CA ASN A 998 -6.08 79.73 -85.11
C ASN A 998 -5.99 79.25 -86.56
N VAL A 999 -5.60 77.98 -86.80
CA VAL A 999 -5.64 77.37 -88.14
C VAL A 999 -7.08 77.32 -88.66
N LYS A 1000 -8.03 76.80 -87.87
CA LYS A 1000 -9.45 76.75 -88.24
C LYS A 1000 -10.04 78.13 -88.51
N GLU A 1001 -9.69 79.13 -87.71
CA GLU A 1001 -10.14 80.52 -87.92
C GLU A 1001 -9.55 81.14 -89.18
N MET A 1002 -8.28 80.85 -89.51
CA MET A 1002 -7.71 81.30 -90.78
C MET A 1002 -8.41 80.62 -91.97
N ARG A 1003 -8.68 79.30 -91.90
CA ARG A 1003 -9.44 78.60 -92.95
C ARG A 1003 -10.87 79.16 -93.12
N THR A 1004 -11.58 79.53 -92.05
CA THR A 1004 -12.90 80.18 -92.17
C THR A 1004 -12.80 81.61 -92.72
N ARG A 1005 -11.84 82.43 -92.25
CA ARG A 1005 -11.59 83.78 -92.80
C ARG A 1005 -11.30 83.74 -94.30
N ILE A 1006 -10.48 82.79 -94.76
CA ILE A 1006 -10.21 82.52 -96.19
C ILE A 1006 -11.49 82.20 -96.95
N ARG A 1007 -12.31 81.26 -96.46
CA ARG A 1007 -13.61 80.93 -97.08
C ARG A 1007 -14.52 82.15 -97.18
N CYS A 1008 -14.64 82.94 -96.12
CA CYS A 1008 -15.42 84.19 -96.14
C CYS A 1008 -14.90 85.17 -97.20
N THR A 1009 -13.58 85.39 -97.30
CA THR A 1009 -13.02 86.28 -98.35
C THR A 1009 -13.16 85.73 -99.77
N LYS A 1010 -13.03 84.41 -99.98
CA LYS A 1010 -13.31 83.78 -101.29
C LYS A 1010 -14.77 83.99 -101.71
N LYS A 1011 -15.70 83.83 -100.76
CA LYS A 1011 -17.13 84.09 -100.99
C LYS A 1011 -17.40 85.56 -101.35
N MET A 1012 -16.83 86.51 -100.58
CA MET A 1012 -16.94 87.94 -100.90
C MET A 1012 -16.26 88.33 -102.23
N GLN A 1013 -15.23 87.61 -102.67
CA GLN A 1013 -14.65 87.79 -104.02
C GLN A 1013 -15.57 87.27 -105.12
N LYS A 1014 -16.21 86.09 -104.96
CA LYS A 1014 -17.22 85.58 -105.90
C LYS A 1014 -18.38 86.57 -106.03
N ASP A 1015 -18.91 87.05 -104.89
CA ASP A 1015 -19.98 88.05 -104.83
C ASP A 1015 -19.60 89.39 -105.51
N LYS A 1016 -18.31 89.75 -105.58
CA LYS A 1016 -17.80 90.94 -106.30
C LYS A 1016 -17.49 90.73 -107.78
N LYS A 1017 -17.22 89.49 -108.24
CA LYS A 1017 -16.75 89.25 -109.64
C LYS A 1017 -17.86 89.12 -110.68
N CYS A 1018 -19.12 88.89 -110.26
CA CYS A 1018 -20.28 88.96 -111.16
C CYS A 1018 -20.80 90.40 -111.30
N GLY A 1019 -20.04 91.25 -112.01
CA GLY A 1019 -20.45 92.61 -112.34
C GLY A 1019 -21.52 92.67 -113.44
N GLY A 1020 -22.80 92.59 -113.08
CA GLY A 1020 -23.90 92.74 -114.04
C GLY A 1020 -25.29 92.61 -113.44
N ASN A 1021 -26.05 93.72 -113.45
CA ASN A 1021 -27.50 93.88 -113.31
C ASN A 1021 -28.34 92.63 -112.94
N ILE A 1022 -28.95 92.66 -111.75
CA ILE A 1022 -30.41 92.78 -111.51
C ILE A 1022 -30.60 92.93 -109.98
N SER A 1023 -31.47 93.84 -109.51
CA SER A 1023 -31.81 93.91 -108.07
C SER A 1023 -32.51 92.62 -107.62
N ARG A 1024 -32.21 92.09 -106.43
CA ARG A 1024 -32.95 90.95 -105.84
C ARG A 1024 -34.46 91.20 -105.81
N GLU A 1025 -34.90 92.45 -105.66
CA GLU A 1025 -36.31 92.80 -105.76
C GLU A 1025 -36.88 92.58 -107.16
N CYS A 1026 -36.12 92.81 -108.23
CA CYS A 1026 -36.57 92.56 -109.59
C CYS A 1026 -36.65 91.06 -109.88
N VAL A 1027 -35.71 90.24 -109.37
CA VAL A 1027 -35.84 88.77 -109.42
C VAL A 1027 -37.09 88.33 -108.66
N HIS A 1028 -37.27 88.76 -107.41
CA HIS A 1028 -38.43 88.37 -106.62
C HIS A 1028 -39.76 88.91 -107.16
N ARG A 1029 -39.79 90.09 -107.81
CA ARG A 1029 -40.97 90.59 -108.53
C ARG A 1029 -41.26 89.73 -109.75
N ALA A 1030 -40.25 89.34 -110.54
CA ALA A 1030 -40.42 88.44 -111.69
C ALA A 1030 -40.90 87.05 -111.26
N GLN A 1031 -40.28 86.45 -110.23
CA GLN A 1031 -40.73 85.17 -109.64
C GLN A 1031 -42.15 85.26 -109.07
N SER A 1032 -42.48 86.32 -108.33
CA SER A 1032 -43.82 86.49 -107.75
C SER A 1032 -44.89 86.75 -108.83
N LEU A 1033 -44.52 87.40 -109.94
CA LEU A 1033 -45.40 87.56 -111.09
C LEU A 1033 -45.57 86.23 -111.85
N ALA A 1034 -44.50 85.46 -112.04
CA ALA A 1034 -44.55 84.13 -112.65
C ALA A 1034 -45.41 83.14 -111.84
N ALA A 1035 -45.23 83.08 -110.52
CA ALA A 1035 -46.08 82.28 -109.62
C ALA A 1035 -47.56 82.70 -109.72
N SER A 1036 -47.84 84.00 -109.77
CA SER A 1036 -49.20 84.54 -109.93
C SER A 1036 -49.81 84.32 -111.32
N ILE A 1037 -49.00 84.14 -112.38
CA ILE A 1037 -49.48 83.85 -113.74
C ILE A 1037 -49.69 82.34 -113.94
N LEU A 1038 -48.80 81.52 -113.39
CA LEU A 1038 -48.86 80.05 -113.48
C LEU A 1038 -49.78 79.42 -112.42
N ASN A 1039 -50.29 80.22 -111.48
CA ASN A 1039 -51.23 79.83 -110.42
C ASN A 1039 -50.72 78.66 -109.54
N ILE A 1040 -49.43 78.74 -109.19
CA ILE A 1040 -48.69 77.80 -108.31
C ILE A 1040 -48.03 78.57 -107.16
N SER A 1041 -47.68 77.89 -106.06
CA SER A 1041 -47.12 78.59 -104.90
C SER A 1041 -45.69 79.07 -105.18
N LYS A 1042 -45.26 80.12 -104.46
CA LYS A 1042 -43.90 80.66 -104.61
C LYS A 1042 -42.84 79.63 -104.22
N THR A 1043 -43.13 78.81 -103.19
CA THR A 1043 -42.28 77.70 -102.75
C THR A 1043 -42.13 76.63 -103.83
N ASP A 1044 -43.22 76.25 -104.51
CA ASP A 1044 -43.17 75.23 -105.57
C ASP A 1044 -42.35 75.72 -106.79
N LEU A 1045 -42.40 77.02 -107.07
CA LEU A 1045 -41.61 77.64 -108.13
C LEU A 1045 -40.12 77.74 -107.78
N ASP A 1046 -39.77 78.07 -106.53
CA ASP A 1046 -38.37 78.07 -106.08
C ASP A 1046 -37.80 76.62 -106.05
N GLU A 1047 -38.58 75.61 -105.64
CA GLU A 1047 -38.15 74.20 -105.57
C GLU A 1047 -37.92 73.56 -106.96
N ILE A 1048 -38.64 74.01 -108.01
CA ILE A 1048 -38.39 73.60 -109.41
C ILE A 1048 -37.13 74.28 -110.00
N LEU A 1049 -36.70 75.42 -109.46
CA LEU A 1049 -35.58 76.21 -109.97
C LEU A 1049 -34.22 75.88 -109.31
N ASP A 1050 -34.20 75.19 -108.17
CA ASP A 1050 -32.96 74.91 -107.39
C ASP A 1050 -32.13 73.73 -107.97
N VAL A 1051 -31.99 73.68 -109.30
CA VAL A 1051 -31.27 72.63 -110.03
C VAL A 1051 -29.81 73.03 -110.24
N VAL A 1052 -28.95 72.49 -109.37
CA VAL A 1052 -27.49 72.30 -109.55
C VAL A 1052 -26.65 73.58 -109.72
N ASN A 1053 -26.04 73.99 -108.60
CA ASN A 1053 -24.79 74.76 -108.59
C ASN A 1053 -23.69 73.88 -107.95
N ASP A 1054 -22.93 73.16 -108.78
CA ASP A 1054 -21.97 72.12 -108.35
C ASP A 1054 -20.88 72.60 -107.37
N GLU A 1055 -20.58 73.91 -107.33
CA GLU A 1055 -19.56 74.48 -106.44
C GLU A 1055 -19.84 74.30 -104.94
N VAL A 1056 -21.12 74.29 -104.52
CA VAL A 1056 -21.49 74.28 -103.09
C VAL A 1056 -21.23 72.92 -102.43
N SER A 1057 -21.27 71.84 -103.22
CA SER A 1057 -20.97 70.48 -102.74
C SER A 1057 -19.49 70.34 -102.37
N TYR A 1058 -18.59 70.79 -103.25
CA TYR A 1058 -17.14 70.71 -103.04
C TYR A 1058 -16.66 71.47 -101.79
N GLU A 1059 -17.19 72.67 -101.53
CA GLU A 1059 -16.85 73.45 -100.33
C GLU A 1059 -17.23 72.72 -99.02
N THR A 1060 -18.30 71.92 -99.06
CA THR A 1060 -18.81 71.15 -97.90
C THR A 1060 -18.01 69.87 -97.66
N GLU A 1061 -17.59 69.17 -98.71
CA GLU A 1061 -16.73 67.98 -98.60
C GLU A 1061 -15.33 68.34 -98.08
N GLN A 1062 -14.77 69.46 -98.56
CA GLN A 1062 -13.46 69.96 -98.12
C GLN A 1062 -13.42 70.28 -96.62
N MET A 1063 -14.51 70.82 -96.07
CA MET A 1063 -14.62 71.12 -94.63
C MET A 1063 -14.58 69.86 -93.74
N LYS A 1064 -15.05 68.70 -94.22
CA LYS A 1064 -14.94 67.42 -93.49
C LYS A 1064 -13.49 66.92 -93.45
N MET A 1065 -12.80 66.99 -94.59
CA MET A 1065 -11.39 66.57 -94.71
C MET A 1065 -10.46 67.41 -93.82
N GLU A 1066 -10.67 68.73 -93.79
CA GLU A 1066 -9.97 69.64 -92.87
C GLU A 1066 -10.19 69.28 -91.40
N TYR A 1067 -11.42 68.95 -91.02
CA TYR A 1067 -11.78 68.62 -89.64
C TYR A 1067 -11.14 67.32 -89.16
N GLU A 1068 -11.16 66.27 -90.00
CA GLU A 1068 -10.61 64.97 -89.62
C GLU A 1068 -9.07 65.01 -89.54
N SER A 1069 -8.39 65.70 -90.47
CA SER A 1069 -6.93 65.93 -90.40
C SER A 1069 -6.51 66.67 -89.12
N ASP A 1070 -7.27 67.69 -88.69
CA ASP A 1070 -7.02 68.40 -87.43
C ASP A 1070 -7.24 67.53 -86.18
N LYS A 1071 -8.09 66.51 -86.29
CA LYS A 1071 -8.42 65.54 -85.23
C LYS A 1071 -7.39 64.41 -85.16
N GLU A 1072 -6.90 63.92 -86.30
CA GLU A 1072 -5.76 63.01 -86.38
C GLU A 1072 -4.49 63.65 -85.79
N TRP A 1073 -4.22 64.92 -86.09
CA TRP A 1073 -3.06 65.65 -85.54
C TRP A 1073 -3.11 65.80 -84.02
N LEU A 1074 -4.27 66.14 -83.43
CA LEU A 1074 -4.41 66.13 -81.96
C LEU A 1074 -4.22 64.72 -81.37
N GLY A 1075 -4.72 63.69 -82.04
CA GLY A 1075 -4.52 62.29 -81.63
C GLY A 1075 -3.05 61.84 -81.72
N TYR A 1076 -2.30 62.37 -82.68
CA TYR A 1076 -0.85 62.15 -82.79
C TYR A 1076 -0.08 62.85 -81.67
N LEU A 1077 -0.37 64.13 -81.41
CA LEU A 1077 0.23 64.87 -80.29
C LEU A 1077 -0.08 64.22 -78.93
N GLN A 1078 -1.30 63.75 -78.70
CA GLN A 1078 -1.64 63.07 -77.46
C GLN A 1078 -0.84 61.77 -77.28
N LYS A 1079 -0.67 60.97 -78.34
CA LYS A 1079 0.19 59.77 -78.32
C LYS A 1079 1.68 60.09 -78.09
N LEU A 1080 2.17 61.23 -78.56
CA LEU A 1080 3.54 61.69 -78.27
C LEU A 1080 3.71 62.10 -76.81
N LEU A 1081 2.71 62.72 -76.20
CA LEU A 1081 2.73 63.11 -74.77
C LEU A 1081 2.49 61.93 -73.81
N GLU A 1082 1.85 60.86 -74.29
CA GLU A 1082 1.67 59.59 -73.55
C GLU A 1082 2.79 58.58 -73.84
N GLY A 1083 3.69 58.89 -74.78
CA GLY A 1083 4.81 58.05 -75.19
C GLY A 1083 6.07 58.21 -74.34
N GLN A 1084 6.93 57.19 -74.33
CA GLN A 1084 8.24 57.26 -73.68
C GLN A 1084 9.27 57.99 -74.56
N PHE A 1085 10.31 58.55 -73.92
CA PHE A 1085 11.30 59.43 -74.54
C PHE A 1085 12.07 58.79 -75.73
N PRO A 1086 12.52 59.59 -76.72
CA PRO A 1086 12.50 61.06 -76.77
C PRO A 1086 11.33 61.62 -77.61
N PHE A 1087 10.27 62.14 -76.97
CA PHE A 1087 9.14 62.74 -77.69
C PHE A 1087 9.38 64.20 -78.14
N ALA A 1088 10.35 64.91 -77.54
CA ALA A 1088 10.49 66.37 -77.68
C ALA A 1088 10.79 66.85 -79.11
N SER A 1089 11.55 66.09 -79.90
CA SER A 1089 11.80 66.38 -81.32
C SER A 1089 10.52 66.23 -82.14
N TYR A 1090 9.87 65.08 -82.05
CA TYR A 1090 8.62 64.80 -82.77
C TYR A 1090 7.49 65.75 -82.38
N LEU A 1091 7.48 66.22 -81.12
CA LEU A 1091 6.55 67.24 -80.64
C LEU A 1091 6.82 68.61 -81.30
N MET A 1092 8.09 69.01 -81.39
CA MET A 1092 8.49 70.22 -82.12
C MET A 1092 8.13 70.12 -83.60
N ASP A 1093 8.40 68.98 -84.25
CA ASP A 1093 8.08 68.76 -85.67
C ASP A 1093 6.56 68.84 -85.92
N ALA A 1094 5.74 68.21 -85.08
CA ALA A 1094 4.28 68.26 -85.17
C ALA A 1094 3.70 69.67 -84.94
N VAL A 1095 4.29 70.45 -84.03
CA VAL A 1095 3.91 71.86 -83.80
C VAL A 1095 4.36 72.75 -84.96
N LEU A 1096 5.56 72.52 -85.51
CA LEU A 1096 6.07 73.22 -86.69
C LEU A 1096 5.23 72.90 -87.94
N GLU A 1097 4.66 71.71 -88.07
CA GLU A 1097 3.76 71.36 -89.17
C GLU A 1097 2.52 72.28 -89.20
N LYS A 1098 1.81 72.41 -88.07
CA LYS A 1098 0.62 73.29 -88.00
C LYS A 1098 0.97 74.78 -88.02
N LEU A 1099 2.13 75.21 -87.51
CA LEU A 1099 2.61 76.58 -87.70
C LEU A 1099 2.91 76.88 -89.19
N ASN A 1100 3.47 75.92 -89.93
CA ASN A 1100 3.66 76.06 -91.37
C ASN A 1100 2.33 76.02 -92.15
N GLU A 1101 1.33 75.25 -91.70
CA GLU A 1101 -0.03 75.34 -92.25
C GLU A 1101 -0.64 76.72 -91.99
N GLN A 1102 -0.62 77.21 -90.75
CA GLN A 1102 -1.12 78.54 -90.38
C GLN A 1102 -0.45 79.65 -91.20
N LYS A 1103 0.88 79.54 -91.43
CA LYS A 1103 1.63 80.47 -92.28
C LYS A 1103 1.14 80.45 -93.73
N LYS A 1104 1.02 79.27 -94.36
CA LYS A 1104 0.52 79.14 -95.74
C LYS A 1104 -0.89 79.72 -95.88
N LEU A 1105 -1.76 79.47 -94.91
CA LEU A 1105 -3.10 80.05 -94.86
C LEU A 1105 -3.06 81.58 -94.69
N ALA A 1106 -2.17 82.12 -93.86
CA ALA A 1106 -2.00 83.58 -93.74
C ALA A 1106 -1.45 84.22 -95.04
N GLU A 1107 -0.57 83.53 -95.77
CA GLU A 1107 -0.06 83.95 -97.08
C GLU A 1107 -1.17 83.90 -98.16
N GLU A 1108 -2.02 82.87 -98.15
CA GLU A 1108 -3.22 82.79 -98.99
C GLU A 1108 -4.22 83.90 -98.67
N TYR A 1109 -4.54 84.12 -97.39
CA TYR A 1109 -5.43 85.18 -96.95
C TYR A 1109 -4.91 86.58 -97.32
N SER A 1110 -3.60 86.83 -97.14
CA SER A 1110 -2.96 88.08 -97.59
C SER A 1110 -3.05 88.25 -99.11
N SER A 1111 -2.90 87.17 -99.88
CA SER A 1111 -3.03 87.19 -101.34
C SER A 1111 -4.46 87.44 -101.80
N LEU A 1112 -5.46 86.86 -101.13
CA LEU A 1112 -6.88 87.11 -101.38
C LEU A 1112 -7.29 88.54 -101.01
N MET A 1113 -6.77 89.08 -99.90
CA MET A 1113 -7.00 90.48 -99.52
C MET A 1113 -6.36 91.46 -100.52
N LYS A 1114 -5.15 91.17 -101.02
CA LYS A 1114 -4.50 91.90 -102.13
C LYS A 1114 -5.20 91.77 -103.49
N GLN A 1115 -6.17 90.86 -103.62
CA GLN A 1115 -7.05 90.71 -104.79
C GLN A 1115 -8.48 91.22 -104.53
N ALA A 1116 -8.78 91.70 -103.32
CA ALA A 1116 -10.09 92.20 -102.90
C ALA A 1116 -10.11 93.71 -102.59
N ALA A 1117 -8.92 94.28 -102.38
CA ALA A 1117 -8.59 95.70 -102.47
C ALA A 1117 -8.26 96.09 -103.91
#